data_AF-A0A1H7NLY2-F1
#
_entry.id   AF-A0A1H7NLY2-F1
#
_cell.length_a   1.000
_cell.length_b   1.000
_cell.length_c   1.000
_cell.angle_alpha   90.00
_cell.angle_beta   90.00
_cell.angle_gamma   90.00
#
_symmetry.space_group_name_H-M   'P 1'
#
loop_
_entity.id
_entity.type
_entity.pdbx_description
1 polymer ?
#
loop_
_entity_poly.entity_id
_entity_poly.type
_entity_poly.pdbx_seq_one_letter_code
_entity_poly.pdbx_strand_id
1 'polypeptide(L)'
;MMDLTILTRRSGVTLSSAALAALTACGGGGTAGTAAQQDQLLAETTSASAPQTVSGAVALATLPQSVNAATCGFSDVQAAVKSASSGVTVRIPAGSCSWGTQQLNVPAGVYLRGAGQDATVISRVGAVGRDTYLVAYDCSNGKVADFSGITLVGNHKGSIQDSGLGLLKGCAGFKVTASTFKNFVHAAIYVGDAANQRGVIAQNRFVDNYSADLKDLGFGVLVSGGGAWPALSLGTANAVYLEDNSFSGNRQSVSSTNGASYVFRHNTVAATDATKDFYMTDVQGLSSATHGTRSYEIYANTYQASGLSGLARTAIGIDGGDGVIFNNVIPASISRGVEISTSGFTCGKYPGADQVRSLYIWGNTIGNTSYASGGIANNCPSSVALNRDYFLTTRAGYTPYAYPHPARAVASPGPGTTAPASCDYPDYVWGKNYAAGDIVRYNSKFYQASHANPGWDPVISTYFWSPYTCTAGTTPTPTPTPTPTPTPTPTPTPTPTPTPPVTADRTAKSCSYADVSAAVNTASKGMTVAIPAGDCSWGTQQLNLPAGLHLQGAGQDKTTIRRVGSVPNTSYLVAIDCSNGAAAAFSGMTLIGNGNGAIQDKGLGLLNGCRDFRVFGSTFKNFVFSAVYVGDAANQRGVIYNNSFINNYSADLRNLGYGVVVYGGGAWPALELGSANAVFVENNSFSGNRHNIASNNGSVYVFRYNKVVGTDAAKDYAMTDAHGVSSSPRGSRSYEIYNNDYSTSISGGLQRSAIGIRGGDGVIFNNTATATISRTIELMTEGFSCGTYAGPDQIRSLYIWNNANNSSNGYTSNGIDNTCPSSIGLNRDYFLSAKPGYTPFTYPHPLRNAE
;
A
#
# COMPACT_ATOMS: atom_id res chain seq x y z
N MET A 1 -18.90 14.48 71.53
CA MET A 1 -18.00 15.56 71.08
C MET A 1 -17.92 15.43 69.57
N MET A 2 -18.45 16.36 68.78
CA MET A 2 -18.02 17.77 68.59
C MET A 2 -16.73 17.85 67.75
N ASP A 3 -16.63 18.68 66.70
CA ASP A 3 -17.72 19.34 65.94
C ASP A 3 -17.24 19.79 64.53
N LEU A 4 -18.17 20.38 63.76
CA LEU A 4 -18.01 21.28 62.60
C LEU A 4 -16.57 21.79 62.30
N THR A 5 -16.05 21.57 61.09
CA THR A 5 -16.38 22.30 59.83
C THR A 5 -15.81 23.72 59.75
N ILE A 6 -14.86 23.91 58.83
CA ILE A 6 -14.63 25.13 58.03
C ILE A 6 -13.75 24.71 56.83
N LEU A 7 -13.86 25.24 55.60
CA LEU A 7 -14.99 25.75 54.85
C LEU A 7 -14.52 25.87 53.38
N THR A 8 -15.17 25.19 52.43
CA THR A 8 -15.15 25.43 50.96
C THR A 8 -13.85 25.87 50.24
N ARG A 9 -13.48 25.15 49.17
CA ARG A 9 -13.44 25.69 47.77
C ARG A 9 -12.92 24.66 46.75
N ARG A 10 -13.83 23.81 46.25
CA ARG A 10 -13.95 23.40 44.82
C ARG A 10 -15.17 22.51 44.63
N SER A 11 -16.27 23.16 44.30
CA SER A 11 -17.44 22.60 43.60
C SER A 11 -17.04 21.67 42.45
N GLY A 12 -17.78 20.62 42.10
CA GLY A 12 -19.07 20.09 42.57
C GLY A 12 -19.49 18.98 41.58
N VAL A 13 -20.43 18.07 41.82
CA VAL A 13 -21.64 18.00 42.66
C VAL A 13 -21.86 16.48 42.97
N THR A 14 -21.99 16.02 44.22
CA THR A 14 -23.27 15.68 44.94
C THR A 14 -24.26 14.81 44.12
N LEU A 15 -25.01 13.81 44.61
CA LEU A 15 -25.47 13.28 45.93
C LEU A 15 -25.75 11.74 45.74
N SER A 16 -26.34 10.91 46.62
CA SER A 16 -27.04 11.09 47.92
C SER A 16 -26.78 9.92 48.90
N SER A 17 -27.18 10.10 50.16
CA SER A 17 -26.91 9.18 51.29
C SER A 17 -28.10 8.29 51.67
N ALA A 18 -28.99 7.95 50.74
CA ALA A 18 -30.25 7.25 51.03
C ALA A 18 -30.10 5.73 51.27
N ALA A 19 -28.95 5.14 50.95
CA ALA A 19 -28.67 3.72 51.17
C ALA A 19 -27.17 3.48 51.42
N LEU A 20 -26.75 2.71 52.42
CA LEU A 20 -27.43 2.24 53.65
C LEU A 20 -26.26 1.86 54.60
N ALA A 21 -26.22 2.13 55.91
CA ALA A 21 -27.25 2.00 56.94
C ALA A 21 -27.82 0.58 57.11
N ALA A 22 -27.17 -0.42 56.49
CA ALA A 22 -27.45 -1.84 56.70
C ALA A 22 -26.12 -2.62 56.77
N LEU A 23 -26.07 -3.58 57.69
CA LEU A 23 -24.89 -4.37 58.09
C LEU A 23 -23.78 -3.51 58.77
N THR A 24 -23.47 -3.68 60.05
CA THR A 24 -23.92 -4.71 61.01
C THR A 24 -23.96 -4.19 62.45
N ALA A 25 -25.00 -4.58 63.19
CA ALA A 25 -25.00 -4.59 64.66
C ALA A 25 -25.06 -6.07 65.14
N CYS A 26 -24.45 -6.35 66.30
CA CYS A 26 -24.19 -7.70 66.87
C CYS A 26 -23.17 -8.54 66.04
N GLY A 27 -22.19 -9.26 66.60
CA GLY A 27 -21.81 -9.53 68.01
C GLY A 27 -22.19 -10.96 68.45
N GLY A 28 -21.32 -11.77 69.05
CA GLY A 28 -19.88 -11.64 69.33
C GLY A 28 -19.31 -12.80 70.18
N GLY A 29 -17.98 -12.86 70.36
CA GLY A 29 -17.25 -13.86 71.19
C GLY A 29 -16.96 -15.21 70.49
N GLY A 30 -15.91 -15.97 70.85
CA GLY A 30 -14.78 -15.68 71.74
C GLY A 30 -13.89 -16.91 72.05
N THR A 31 -12.61 -16.68 72.40
CA THR A 31 -11.59 -17.66 72.94
C THR A 31 -11.09 -18.80 72.03
N ALA A 32 -9.85 -19.33 72.15
CA ALA A 32 -8.57 -18.79 72.67
C ALA A 32 -7.36 -19.70 72.32
N GLY A 33 -6.18 -19.11 72.06
CA GLY A 33 -4.85 -19.76 72.09
C GLY A 33 -4.44 -20.60 70.86
N THR A 34 -3.16 -20.74 70.47
CA THR A 34 -1.90 -20.06 70.85
C THR A 34 -1.00 -20.00 69.61
N ALA A 35 -0.64 -18.83 69.07
CA ALA A 35 0.42 -17.93 69.57
C ALA A 35 1.86 -18.45 69.36
N ALA A 36 2.34 -18.38 68.12
CA ALA A 36 3.73 -18.02 67.82
C ALA A 36 3.77 -16.50 67.50
N GLN A 37 4.90 -15.85 67.74
CA GLN A 37 5.04 -14.38 67.67
C GLN A 37 4.76 -13.85 66.24
N GLN A 38 3.84 -12.88 66.08
CA GLN A 38 4.08 -11.45 66.30
C GLN A 38 5.21 -10.88 65.44
N ASP A 39 4.84 -10.46 64.24
CA ASP A 39 5.24 -9.14 63.75
C ASP A 39 4.00 -8.42 63.15
N GLN A 40 4.04 -7.10 63.01
CA GLN A 40 2.89 -6.26 62.64
C GLN A 40 2.91 -5.89 61.12
N LEU A 41 1.88 -5.35 60.44
CA LEU A 41 0.61 -4.71 60.83
C LEU A 41 -0.37 -4.70 59.60
N LEU A 42 -1.69 -4.89 59.80
CA LEU A 42 -2.83 -4.64 58.86
C LEU A 42 -2.84 -5.42 57.49
N ALA A 43 -3.69 -6.44 57.29
CA ALA A 43 -5.16 -6.44 57.00
C ALA A 43 -5.50 -6.23 55.49
N GLU A 44 -6.04 -7.19 54.72
CA GLU A 44 -7.40 -7.85 54.74
C GLU A 44 -8.54 -6.94 54.19
N THR A 45 -9.66 -7.38 53.58
CA THR A 45 -10.56 -8.57 53.71
C THR A 45 -11.17 -8.96 52.33
N THR A 46 -11.23 -10.23 51.88
CA THR A 46 -12.24 -11.33 52.09
C THR A 46 -13.64 -11.16 51.45
N SER A 47 -14.48 -12.22 51.45
CA SER A 47 -15.43 -12.51 50.35
C SER A 47 -16.86 -13.00 50.71
N ALA A 48 -17.81 -12.63 49.83
CA ALA A 48 -19.03 -13.35 49.38
C ALA A 48 -20.06 -13.95 50.38
N SER A 49 -21.34 -13.61 50.16
CA SER A 49 -22.51 -14.45 50.50
C SER A 49 -23.69 -14.20 49.53
N ALA A 50 -24.72 -15.06 49.55
CA ALA A 50 -25.74 -15.20 48.49
C ALA A 50 -27.01 -14.30 48.68
N PRO A 51 -27.84 -14.08 47.63
CA PRO A 51 -28.77 -12.95 47.58
C PRO A 51 -30.20 -13.22 48.08
N GLN A 52 -30.91 -12.14 48.44
CA GLN A 52 -32.38 -12.10 48.41
C GLN A 52 -32.88 -11.24 47.23
N THR A 53 -34.09 -11.54 46.75
CA THR A 53 -34.70 -10.93 45.57
C THR A 53 -35.34 -9.57 45.88
N VAL A 54 -34.80 -8.50 45.32
CA VAL A 54 -35.47 -7.18 45.27
C VAL A 54 -36.00 -6.93 43.87
N SER A 55 -37.29 -6.62 43.77
CA SER A 55 -37.94 -6.24 42.50
C SER A 55 -37.48 -4.84 42.06
N GLY A 56 -36.46 -4.79 41.20
CA GLY A 56 -35.94 -3.55 40.64
C GLY A 56 -35.25 -3.82 39.31
N ALA A 57 -35.97 -3.62 38.20
CA ALA A 57 -35.44 -3.79 36.85
C ALA A 57 -34.53 -2.60 36.46
N VAL A 58 -33.35 -2.51 37.08
CA VAL A 58 -32.29 -1.57 36.69
C VAL A 58 -31.71 -2.07 35.36
N ALA A 59 -32.01 -1.36 34.28
CA ALA A 59 -31.49 -1.69 32.97
C ALA A 59 -29.95 -1.58 32.95
N LEU A 60 -29.28 -2.71 32.77
CA LEU A 60 -27.84 -2.76 32.50
C LEU A 60 -27.56 -2.04 31.18
N ALA A 61 -27.02 -0.82 31.27
CA ALA A 61 -26.67 -0.02 30.10
C ALA A 61 -25.60 -0.74 29.27
N THR A 62 -25.97 -1.19 28.07
CA THR A 62 -25.05 -1.81 27.12
C THR A 62 -23.96 -0.83 26.72
N LEU A 63 -22.70 -1.17 26.98
CA LEU A 63 -21.56 -0.39 26.51
C LEU A 63 -21.56 -0.29 24.98
N PRO A 64 -21.26 0.88 24.38
CA PRO A 64 -21.33 1.07 22.94
C PRO A 64 -20.25 0.26 22.21
N GLN A 65 -20.68 -0.52 21.22
CA GLN A 65 -19.80 -1.38 20.41
C GLN A 65 -18.79 -0.59 19.55
N SER A 66 -19.07 0.69 19.28
CA SER A 66 -18.14 1.62 18.65
C SER A 66 -18.27 3.04 19.20
N VAL A 67 -17.14 3.75 19.27
CA VAL A 67 -17.06 5.18 19.55
C VAL A 67 -16.72 5.90 18.23
N ASN A 68 -17.45 6.96 17.89
CA ASN A 68 -17.14 7.78 16.73
C ASN A 68 -16.25 8.95 17.17
N ALA A 69 -15.15 9.20 16.48
CA ALA A 69 -14.45 10.48 16.57
C ALA A 69 -15.31 11.57 15.88
N ALA A 70 -15.30 12.79 16.40
CA ALA A 70 -16.08 13.90 15.83
C ALA A 70 -15.53 14.36 14.46
N THR A 71 -14.20 14.30 14.31
CA THR A 71 -13.47 14.53 13.05
C THR A 71 -12.27 13.56 12.97
N CYS A 72 -11.51 13.58 11.87
CA CYS A 72 -10.19 12.93 11.81
C CYS A 72 -9.08 13.65 12.63
N GLY A 73 -9.40 14.75 13.31
CA GLY A 73 -8.46 15.60 14.02
C GLY A 73 -7.81 14.88 15.20
N PHE A 74 -6.55 15.21 15.50
CA PHE A 74 -5.82 14.51 16.56
C PHE A 74 -6.51 14.61 17.93
N SER A 75 -7.09 15.77 18.25
CA SER A 75 -7.89 15.99 19.46
C SER A 75 -9.04 15.00 19.57
N ASP A 76 -9.77 14.80 18.48
CA ASP A 76 -11.07 14.13 18.46
C ASP A 76 -10.88 12.62 18.36
N VAL A 77 -9.92 12.17 17.55
CA VAL A 77 -9.49 10.77 17.49
C VAL A 77 -8.81 10.37 18.79
N GLN A 78 -7.97 11.22 19.41
CA GLN A 78 -7.41 10.93 20.73
C GLN A 78 -8.49 10.93 21.82
N ALA A 79 -9.49 11.81 21.77
CA ALA A 79 -10.61 11.78 22.70
C ALA A 79 -11.42 10.47 22.55
N ALA A 80 -11.70 10.04 21.32
CA ALA A 80 -12.36 8.77 21.02
C ALA A 80 -11.54 7.55 21.48
N VAL A 81 -10.23 7.53 21.28
CA VAL A 81 -9.34 6.46 21.79
C VAL A 81 -9.23 6.48 23.32
N LYS A 82 -9.26 7.66 23.95
CA LYS A 82 -9.27 7.78 25.43
C LYS A 82 -10.59 7.34 26.07
N SER A 83 -11.72 7.42 25.37
CA SER A 83 -13.02 6.93 25.85
C SER A 83 -13.33 5.48 25.43
N ALA A 84 -12.60 4.93 24.45
CA ALA A 84 -12.74 3.55 24.02
C ALA A 84 -12.12 2.56 25.02
N SER A 85 -12.92 1.59 25.44
CA SER A 85 -12.45 0.41 26.19
C SER A 85 -11.90 -0.67 25.26
N SER A 86 -11.14 -1.63 25.79
CA SER A 86 -10.70 -2.79 25.02
C SER A 86 -11.89 -3.56 24.44
N GLY A 87 -11.85 -3.89 23.15
CA GLY A 87 -12.92 -4.51 22.37
C GLY A 87 -13.75 -3.50 21.54
N VAL A 88 -13.63 -2.19 21.80
CA VAL A 88 -14.41 -1.14 21.13
C VAL A 88 -13.75 -0.73 19.81
N THR A 89 -14.57 -0.54 18.77
CA THR A 89 -14.12 0.07 17.52
C THR A 89 -14.18 1.60 17.61
N VAL A 90 -13.06 2.29 17.52
CA VAL A 90 -13.01 3.72 17.24
C VAL A 90 -13.17 3.93 15.74
N ARG A 91 -14.30 4.52 15.35
CA ARG A 91 -14.59 4.93 13.99
C ARG A 91 -14.07 6.34 13.77
N ILE A 92 -13.12 6.49 12.86
CA ILE A 92 -12.68 7.80 12.36
C ILE A 92 -13.57 8.14 11.16
N PRO A 93 -14.22 9.32 11.14
CA PRO A 93 -15.08 9.73 10.03
C PRO A 93 -14.25 10.09 8.79
N ALA A 94 -14.95 10.32 7.69
CA ALA A 94 -14.44 11.01 6.51
C ALA A 94 -13.65 12.28 6.91
N GLY A 95 -12.51 12.49 6.26
CA GLY A 95 -11.70 13.70 6.36
C GLY A 95 -10.22 13.48 6.06
N SER A 96 -9.51 14.60 5.88
CA SER A 96 -8.07 14.65 5.63
C SER A 96 -7.37 15.55 6.65
N CYS A 97 -6.83 14.96 7.72
CA CYS A 97 -6.28 15.67 8.86
C CYS A 97 -4.75 15.63 8.96
N SER A 98 -4.18 16.66 9.61
CA SER A 98 -2.78 16.72 10.04
C SER A 98 -2.69 16.67 11.56
N TRP A 99 -1.75 15.87 12.07
CA TRP A 99 -1.47 15.68 13.50
C TRP A 99 -0.14 16.31 13.91
N GLY A 100 0.48 17.14 13.05
CA GLY A 100 1.75 17.78 13.37
C GLY A 100 2.86 16.77 13.69
N THR A 101 3.61 17.00 14.77
CA THR A 101 4.61 16.06 15.31
C THR A 101 4.01 15.01 16.27
N GLN A 102 2.69 15.01 16.47
CA GLN A 102 2.04 14.19 17.48
C GLN A 102 2.02 12.69 17.09
N GLN A 103 1.78 11.83 18.08
CA GLN A 103 1.66 10.38 17.95
C GLN A 103 0.40 9.94 18.70
N LEU A 104 -0.47 9.18 18.02
CA LEU A 104 -1.61 8.55 18.67
C LEU A 104 -1.15 7.22 19.26
N ASN A 105 -0.97 7.20 20.58
CA ASN A 105 -0.80 5.95 21.32
C ASN A 105 -2.16 5.28 21.48
N VAL A 106 -2.30 4.07 20.96
CA VAL A 106 -3.50 3.25 21.01
C VAL A 106 -3.18 2.01 21.86
N PRO A 107 -3.88 1.78 22.98
CA PRO A 107 -3.76 0.50 23.68
C PRO A 107 -4.34 -0.60 22.76
N ALA A 108 -3.59 -1.67 22.54
CA ALA A 108 -4.11 -2.78 21.73
C ALA A 108 -5.41 -3.33 22.34
N GLY A 109 -6.29 -3.86 21.50
CA GLY A 109 -7.67 -4.16 21.85
C GLY A 109 -8.65 -3.02 21.54
N VAL A 110 -8.22 -1.76 21.41
CA VAL A 110 -9.00 -0.74 20.70
C VAL A 110 -8.79 -0.92 19.18
N TYR A 111 -9.86 -0.95 18.40
CA TYR A 111 -9.79 -1.16 16.95
C TYR A 111 -9.98 0.16 16.20
N LEU A 112 -9.04 0.55 15.34
CA LEU A 112 -9.13 1.78 14.56
C LEU A 112 -9.67 1.50 13.16
N ARG A 113 -10.82 2.10 12.83
CA ARG A 113 -11.44 1.97 11.51
C ARG A 113 -11.83 3.31 10.92
N GLY A 114 -11.27 3.65 9.76
CA GLY A 114 -11.67 4.82 8.98
C GLY A 114 -12.90 4.55 8.13
N ALA A 115 -13.40 5.56 7.44
CA ALA A 115 -14.55 5.45 6.55
C ALA A 115 -14.27 4.59 5.29
N GLY A 116 -13.00 4.26 5.00
CA GLY A 116 -12.65 3.31 3.95
C GLY A 116 -11.40 3.67 3.16
N GLN A 117 -11.04 2.83 2.20
CA GLN A 117 -9.73 2.94 1.55
C GLN A 117 -9.60 4.04 0.48
N ASP A 118 -10.64 4.83 0.24
CA ASP A 118 -10.54 6.13 -0.44
C ASP A 118 -10.98 7.30 0.50
N ALA A 119 -11.13 7.05 1.83
CA ALA A 119 -11.96 7.87 2.72
C ALA A 119 -11.45 8.30 4.15
N THR A 120 -10.16 8.23 4.55
CA THR A 120 -9.68 8.84 5.84
C THR A 120 -8.14 9.11 5.87
N VAL A 121 -7.69 10.36 5.69
CA VAL A 121 -6.25 10.76 5.71
C VAL A 121 -5.82 11.23 7.10
N ILE A 122 -4.65 10.76 7.55
CA ILE A 122 -3.96 11.23 8.76
C ILE A 122 -2.49 11.51 8.42
N SER A 123 -2.02 12.74 8.67
CA SER A 123 -0.69 13.19 8.22
C SER A 123 0.23 13.79 9.28
N ARG A 124 1.54 13.51 9.19
CA ARG A 124 2.60 14.13 9.98
C ARG A 124 3.07 15.43 9.33
N VAL A 125 3.28 16.46 10.15
CA VAL A 125 3.92 17.72 9.75
C VAL A 125 4.90 18.15 10.84
N GLY A 126 6.20 18.19 10.51
CA GLY A 126 7.28 18.52 11.45
C GLY A 126 8.29 17.37 11.61
N ALA A 127 9.48 17.69 12.11
CA ALA A 127 10.55 16.72 12.31
C ALA A 127 10.32 15.87 13.56
N VAL A 128 10.58 14.56 13.47
CA VAL A 128 10.52 13.58 14.57
C VAL A 128 11.62 12.52 14.38
N GLY A 129 11.91 11.77 15.44
CA GLY A 129 12.82 10.61 15.39
C GLY A 129 12.14 9.34 14.83
N ARG A 130 12.94 8.29 14.60
CA ARG A 130 12.44 7.05 13.98
C ARG A 130 11.42 6.30 14.81
N ASP A 131 11.57 6.37 16.12
CA ASP A 131 10.71 5.72 17.11
C ASP A 131 9.43 6.55 17.38
N THR A 132 9.11 7.51 16.50
CA THR A 132 7.88 8.33 16.54
C THR A 132 6.94 7.97 15.38
N TYR A 133 5.85 7.31 15.75
CA TYR A 133 4.80 6.78 14.86
C TYR A 133 3.66 7.78 14.70
N LEU A 134 2.89 7.71 13.62
CA LEU A 134 1.61 8.44 13.56
C LEU A 134 0.59 7.74 14.47
N VAL A 135 0.51 6.42 14.34
CA VAL A 135 -0.29 5.54 15.20
C VAL A 135 0.65 4.50 15.78
N ALA A 136 0.76 4.45 17.12
CA ALA A 136 1.50 3.42 17.83
C ALA A 136 0.51 2.53 18.58
N TYR A 137 0.40 1.27 18.18
CA TYR A 137 -0.22 0.24 18.98
C TYR A 137 0.77 -0.24 20.05
N ASP A 138 0.38 -0.06 21.31
CA ASP A 138 1.06 -0.67 22.44
C ASP A 138 0.39 -2.03 22.75
N CYS A 139 1.08 -3.11 22.39
CA CYS A 139 0.62 -4.48 22.60
C CYS A 139 1.15 -5.12 23.90
N SER A 140 1.78 -4.35 24.81
CA SER A 140 2.26 -4.89 26.10
C SER A 140 1.15 -5.42 27.01
N ASN A 141 -0.11 -5.09 26.73
CA ASN A 141 -1.30 -5.65 27.36
C ASN A 141 -1.74 -7.01 26.78
N GLY A 142 -1.01 -7.56 25.80
CA GLY A 142 -1.28 -8.85 25.16
C GLY A 142 -2.52 -8.89 24.27
N LYS A 143 -3.06 -7.74 23.84
CA LYS A 143 -4.28 -7.66 23.03
C LYS A 143 -3.98 -7.50 21.53
N VAL A 144 -5.01 -7.73 20.72
CA VAL A 144 -4.97 -7.62 19.25
C VAL A 144 -5.11 -6.16 18.81
N ALA A 145 -4.19 -5.69 17.96
CA ALA A 145 -4.38 -4.48 17.16
C ALA A 145 -5.22 -4.79 15.90
N ASP A 146 -6.20 -3.95 15.58
CA ASP A 146 -7.00 -3.99 14.33
C ASP A 146 -6.99 -2.58 13.74
N PHE A 147 -6.49 -2.45 12.51
CA PHE A 147 -6.35 -1.18 11.80
C PHE A 147 -6.86 -1.32 10.37
N SER A 148 -7.93 -0.60 10.01
CA SER A 148 -8.49 -0.71 8.65
C SER A 148 -9.13 0.57 8.10
N GLY A 149 -9.15 0.74 6.77
CA GLY A 149 -9.81 1.86 6.09
C GLY A 149 -9.16 3.24 6.31
N ILE A 150 -7.87 3.34 6.64
CA ILE A 150 -7.19 4.59 7.04
C ILE A 150 -5.90 4.79 6.24
N THR A 151 -5.59 6.03 5.88
CA THR A 151 -4.26 6.45 5.43
C THR A 151 -3.42 6.98 6.59
N LEU A 152 -2.14 6.60 6.63
CA LEU A 152 -1.09 7.33 7.35
C LEU A 152 -0.09 7.99 6.38
N VAL A 153 0.37 9.20 6.70
CA VAL A 153 1.31 10.01 5.90
C VAL A 153 2.49 10.52 6.73
N GLY A 154 3.69 10.09 6.39
CA GLY A 154 4.92 10.64 6.94
C GLY A 154 5.31 11.99 6.30
N ASN A 155 6.20 12.70 6.98
CA ASN A 155 6.61 14.04 6.54
C ASN A 155 7.66 13.95 5.41
N HIS A 156 8.56 12.95 5.46
CA HIS A 156 9.63 12.70 4.48
C HIS A 156 10.32 13.97 3.93
N LYS A 157 11.25 14.54 4.71
CA LYS A 157 12.11 15.66 4.29
C LYS A 157 13.44 15.58 5.04
N GLY A 158 14.58 15.63 4.35
CA GLY A 158 15.89 15.67 5.00
C GLY A 158 16.16 14.45 5.89
N SER A 159 16.86 14.69 7.01
CA SER A 159 17.24 13.68 7.99
C SER A 159 16.12 13.22 8.95
N ILE A 160 14.85 13.54 8.65
CA ILE A 160 13.70 13.01 9.40
C ILE A 160 13.59 11.51 9.14
N GLN A 161 13.43 10.70 10.20
CA GLN A 161 13.38 9.23 10.11
C GLN A 161 11.97 8.67 10.38
N ASP A 162 10.89 9.40 10.12
CA ASP A 162 9.60 9.11 10.74
C ASP A 162 8.95 7.77 10.33
N SER A 163 8.12 7.23 11.23
CA SER A 163 7.41 5.95 11.07
C SER A 163 5.88 6.13 11.05
N GLY A 164 5.18 5.18 10.43
CA GLY A 164 3.72 5.22 10.24
C GLY A 164 2.93 4.53 11.33
N LEU A 165 2.76 3.22 11.19
CA LEU A 165 2.10 2.35 12.15
C LEU A 165 3.16 1.58 12.95
N GLY A 166 3.25 1.84 14.24
CA GLY A 166 4.00 1.02 15.17
C GLY A 166 3.14 -0.12 15.69
N LEU A 167 3.58 -1.36 15.52
CA LEU A 167 3.03 -2.56 16.17
C LEU A 167 4.04 -3.03 17.21
N LEU A 168 4.00 -2.40 18.39
CA LEU A 168 5.10 -2.38 19.36
C LEU A 168 4.86 -3.35 20.51
N LYS A 169 5.95 -3.82 21.12
CA LYS A 169 5.95 -4.64 22.36
C LYS A 169 5.17 -5.96 22.26
N GLY A 170 5.25 -6.63 21.09
CA GLY A 170 4.83 -8.03 20.94
C GLY A 170 3.39 -8.22 20.47
N CYS A 171 3.00 -7.52 19.41
CA CYS A 171 1.66 -7.66 18.83
C CYS A 171 1.42 -9.07 18.28
N ALA A 172 0.45 -9.76 18.88
CA ALA A 172 0.07 -11.12 18.54
C ALA A 172 -1.34 -11.16 17.95
N GLY A 173 -1.50 -11.76 16.78
CA GLY A 173 -2.77 -11.87 16.07
C GLY A 173 -3.28 -10.57 15.47
N PHE A 174 -2.41 -9.57 15.27
CA PHE A 174 -2.80 -8.25 14.75
C PHE A 174 -3.41 -8.33 13.34
N LYS A 175 -4.21 -7.34 12.99
CA LYS A 175 -4.84 -7.17 11.68
C LYS A 175 -4.60 -5.77 11.14
N VAL A 176 -4.06 -5.66 9.94
CA VAL A 176 -3.98 -4.42 9.17
C VAL A 176 -4.61 -4.70 7.81
N THR A 177 -5.72 -4.05 7.44
CA THR A 177 -6.41 -4.34 6.17
C THR A 177 -7.04 -3.13 5.48
N ALA A 178 -6.97 -3.09 4.14
CA ALA A 178 -7.51 -1.98 3.34
C ALA A 178 -7.09 -0.59 3.87
N SER A 179 -5.85 -0.49 4.34
CA SER A 179 -5.28 0.62 5.11
C SER A 179 -3.86 0.87 4.64
N THR A 180 -3.42 2.13 4.63
CA THR A 180 -2.64 2.63 3.50
C THR A 180 -1.55 3.56 4.03
N PHE A 181 -0.27 3.25 3.82
CA PHE A 181 0.85 3.89 4.53
C PHE A 181 1.88 4.55 3.59
N LYS A 182 2.14 5.88 3.73
CA LYS A 182 3.01 6.66 2.81
C LYS A 182 4.10 7.50 3.49
N ASN A 183 5.20 7.77 2.79
CA ASN A 183 6.17 8.82 3.10
C ASN A 183 6.94 8.60 4.42
N PHE A 184 7.19 7.37 4.83
CA PHE A 184 7.91 7.12 6.07
C PHE A 184 9.38 6.83 5.76
N VAL A 185 10.29 7.59 6.36
CA VAL A 185 11.72 7.42 6.05
C VAL A 185 12.31 6.22 6.79
N HIS A 186 11.79 5.90 7.98
CA HIS A 186 12.08 4.61 8.62
C HIS A 186 11.11 3.54 8.10
N ALA A 187 9.90 3.42 8.64
CA ALA A 187 8.98 2.34 8.27
C ALA A 187 7.50 2.76 8.22
N ALA A 188 6.80 2.37 7.15
CA ALA A 188 5.35 2.53 7.03
C ALA A 188 4.58 1.68 8.04
N ILE A 189 4.97 0.42 8.18
CA ILE A 189 4.61 -0.42 9.32
C ILE A 189 5.91 -0.93 9.94
N TYR A 190 6.12 -0.65 11.21
CA TYR A 190 7.17 -1.27 12.01
C TYR A 190 6.54 -2.30 12.94
N VAL A 191 6.96 -3.56 12.83
CA VAL A 191 6.50 -4.68 13.64
C VAL A 191 7.69 -5.15 14.49
N GLY A 192 7.74 -4.80 15.77
CA GLY A 192 8.97 -4.97 16.55
C GLY A 192 8.88 -4.80 18.06
N ASP A 193 10.04 -4.54 18.66
CA ASP A 193 10.27 -4.32 20.10
C ASP A 193 9.93 -5.48 21.04
N ALA A 194 9.62 -6.67 20.53
CA ALA A 194 9.57 -7.93 21.28
C ALA A 194 9.59 -9.15 20.36
N ALA A 195 9.83 -10.33 20.94
CA ALA A 195 9.61 -11.63 20.29
C ALA A 195 8.11 -11.91 20.05
N ASN A 196 7.81 -12.98 19.31
CA ASN A 196 6.46 -13.52 19.06
C ASN A 196 5.49 -12.62 18.27
N GLN A 197 6.00 -11.55 17.65
CA GLN A 197 5.30 -10.72 16.66
C GLN A 197 4.71 -11.58 15.53
N ARG A 198 3.38 -11.58 15.40
CA ARG A 198 2.65 -12.34 14.37
C ARG A 198 1.26 -11.75 14.13
N GLY A 199 0.78 -11.81 12.90
CA GLY A 199 -0.47 -11.17 12.50
C GLY A 199 -0.62 -11.16 10.98
N VAL A 200 -1.65 -10.47 10.48
CA VAL A 200 -1.92 -10.33 9.05
C VAL A 200 -1.98 -8.86 8.63
N ILE A 201 -1.25 -8.58 7.56
CA ILE A 201 -1.28 -7.38 6.75
C ILE A 201 -1.92 -7.86 5.44
N ALA A 202 -3.18 -7.51 5.15
CA ALA A 202 -3.84 -7.96 3.93
C ALA A 202 -4.66 -6.91 3.17
N GLN A 203 -4.64 -6.98 1.84
CA GLN A 203 -5.34 -6.03 0.96
C GLN A 203 -4.91 -4.58 1.18
N ASN A 204 -3.76 -4.38 1.81
CA ASN A 204 -3.14 -3.09 1.97
C ASN A 204 -2.57 -2.73 0.60
N ARG A 205 -3.40 -2.03 -0.14
CA ARG A 205 -3.34 -0.58 -0.16
C ARG A 205 -2.38 0.06 0.82
N PHE A 206 -1.61 0.97 0.30
CA PHE A 206 -0.23 1.08 0.68
C PHE A 206 0.32 2.02 -0.41
N VAL A 207 1.20 2.99 -0.19
CA VAL A 207 2.03 3.64 -1.25
C VAL A 207 2.91 4.59 -0.54
N ASP A 208 4.16 4.28 -0.82
CA ASP A 208 6.86 5.18 -0.91
C ASP A 208 7.80 5.54 0.37
N ASN A 209 8.57 4.57 0.88
CA ASN A 209 9.35 4.65 2.12
C ASN A 209 10.84 4.39 1.84
N TYR A 210 11.61 5.48 1.77
CA TYR A 210 13.07 5.60 1.61
C TYR A 210 13.39 7.10 1.66
N SER A 211 14.65 7.47 1.82
CA SER A 211 15.14 8.81 1.44
C SER A 211 16.60 8.70 0.99
N ALA A 212 17.04 9.40 -0.06
CA ALA A 212 18.45 9.35 -0.49
C ALA A 212 19.34 10.27 0.35
N ASP A 213 18.74 11.15 1.14
CA ASP A 213 19.35 11.79 2.30
C ASP A 213 19.71 10.74 3.39
N LEU A 214 19.03 9.58 3.42
CA LEU A 214 19.14 8.53 4.45
C LEU A 214 19.05 7.11 3.84
N LYS A 215 19.98 6.81 2.92
CA LYS A 215 19.97 5.65 1.99
C LYS A 215 19.85 4.24 2.60
N ASP A 216 19.96 4.12 3.92
CA ASP A 216 19.92 2.85 4.64
C ASP A 216 18.55 2.50 5.23
N LEU A 217 17.59 3.42 5.17
CA LEU A 217 16.25 3.26 5.73
C LEU A 217 15.17 3.28 4.64
N GLY A 218 13.97 2.81 4.98
CA GLY A 218 12.80 2.88 4.11
C GLY A 218 12.07 1.56 3.96
N PHE A 219 11.17 1.24 4.88
CA PHE A 219 10.51 -0.07 4.94
C PHE A 219 9.00 0.08 4.73
N GLY A 220 8.41 -0.69 3.81
CA GLY A 220 6.94 -0.85 3.71
C GLY A 220 6.42 -1.55 4.95
N VAL A 221 7.06 -2.67 5.26
CA VAL A 221 6.98 -3.37 6.53
C VAL A 221 8.40 -3.74 6.96
N LEU A 222 8.83 -3.27 8.14
CA LEU A 222 10.01 -3.80 8.82
C LEU A 222 9.55 -4.76 9.93
N VAL A 223 9.98 -6.02 9.85
CA VAL A 223 9.73 -7.02 10.88
C VAL A 223 11.00 -7.27 11.70
N SER A 224 10.94 -7.01 13.00
CA SER A 224 12.04 -7.21 13.95
C SER A 224 11.64 -8.26 14.99
N GLY A 225 12.39 -9.36 15.09
CA GLY A 225 12.09 -10.50 15.97
C GLY A 225 12.42 -10.30 17.46
N GLY A 226 12.87 -9.11 17.85
CA GLY A 226 13.21 -8.79 19.25
C GLY A 226 14.50 -9.41 19.79
N GLY A 227 15.32 -10.06 18.96
CA GLY A 227 16.65 -10.57 19.33
C GLY A 227 16.69 -12.01 19.82
N ALA A 228 15.59 -12.75 19.73
CA ALA A 228 15.58 -14.20 19.95
C ALA A 228 15.89 -14.95 18.64
N TRP A 229 16.46 -16.16 18.73
CA TRP A 229 16.65 -17.06 17.58
C TRP A 229 15.75 -18.30 17.70
N PRO A 230 14.46 -18.21 17.32
CA PRO A 230 13.52 -19.32 17.50
C PRO A 230 13.77 -20.50 16.57
N ALA A 231 13.09 -21.62 16.82
CA ALA A 231 13.10 -22.78 15.93
C ALA A 231 12.45 -22.43 14.56
N LEU A 232 12.89 -23.11 13.49
CA LEU A 232 12.37 -22.90 12.14
C LEU A 232 10.91 -23.37 12.02
N SER A 233 9.98 -22.44 11.76
CA SER A 233 8.52 -22.66 11.87
C SER A 233 7.75 -22.35 10.57
N LEU A 234 8.25 -22.83 9.43
CA LEU A 234 7.58 -22.67 8.12
C LEU A 234 6.28 -23.48 8.03
N GLY A 235 5.25 -22.94 7.37
CA GLY A 235 3.93 -23.53 7.21
C GLY A 235 2.98 -23.24 8.39
N THR A 236 3.27 -22.23 9.22
CA THR A 236 2.59 -22.01 10.51
C THR A 236 2.12 -20.58 10.74
N ALA A 237 1.18 -20.40 11.67
CA ALA A 237 0.70 -19.09 12.12
C ALA A 237 1.77 -18.22 12.85
N ASN A 238 2.99 -18.73 13.08
CA ASN A 238 4.02 -18.07 13.87
C ASN A 238 4.89 -17.12 13.03
N ALA A 239 4.24 -16.27 12.24
CA ALA A 239 4.89 -15.34 11.32
C ALA A 239 4.03 -14.08 11.11
N VAL A 240 4.65 -13.01 10.61
CA VAL A 240 3.91 -11.87 10.04
C VAL A 240 3.49 -12.21 8.61
N TYR A 241 2.18 -12.27 8.35
CA TYR A 241 1.62 -12.53 7.03
C TYR A 241 1.40 -11.24 6.27
N LEU A 242 1.86 -11.19 5.02
CA LEU A 242 1.59 -10.16 4.03
C LEU A 242 0.91 -10.83 2.84
N GLU A 243 -0.40 -10.64 2.67
CA GLU A 243 -1.17 -11.22 1.55
C GLU A 243 -2.14 -10.27 0.83
N ASP A 244 -2.28 -10.39 -0.49
CA ASP A 244 -3.13 -9.55 -1.36
C ASP A 244 -2.89 -8.03 -1.21
N ASN A 245 -1.84 -7.66 -0.48
CA ASN A 245 -1.33 -6.31 -0.45
C ASN A 245 -0.63 -6.06 -1.76
N SER A 246 -0.12 -4.85 -1.88
CA SER A 246 0.75 -4.56 -2.98
C SER A 246 1.74 -3.46 -2.65
N PHE A 247 2.75 -3.34 -3.50
CA PHE A 247 3.99 -2.66 -3.20
C PHE A 247 4.52 -1.97 -4.49
N SER A 248 5.24 -0.82 -4.44
CA SER A 248 5.50 0.14 -5.58
C SER A 248 6.58 1.29 -5.41
N GLY A 249 7.89 1.03 -5.13
CA GLY A 249 8.98 1.85 -4.46
C GLY A 249 9.25 1.93 -2.87
N ASN A 250 10.06 1.10 -2.22
CA ASN A 250 10.61 1.30 -0.86
C ASN A 250 12.14 1.18 -0.97
N ARG A 251 12.85 1.31 0.14
CA ARG A 251 13.92 0.32 0.36
C ARG A 251 13.34 -1.08 0.43
N GLN A 252 12.53 -1.49 1.41
CA GLN A 252 12.14 -2.91 1.54
C GLN A 252 10.63 -3.14 1.82
N SER A 253 9.92 -3.85 0.91
CA SER A 253 8.46 -4.18 1.03
C SER A 253 8.16 -4.89 2.31
N VAL A 254 8.87 -5.98 2.49
CA VAL A 254 9.15 -6.60 3.75
C VAL A 254 10.67 -6.62 3.86
N SER A 255 11.15 -6.04 4.95
CA SER A 255 12.47 -6.33 5.50
C SER A 255 12.29 -7.11 6.79
N SER A 256 13.32 -7.86 7.13
CA SER A 256 13.31 -8.74 8.28
C SER A 256 14.68 -8.77 8.93
N THR A 257 14.72 -8.79 10.26
CA THR A 257 15.96 -8.73 11.04
C THR A 257 15.74 -9.21 12.48
N ASN A 258 16.82 -9.37 13.25
CA ASN A 258 16.80 -9.58 14.70
C ASN A 258 15.90 -10.75 15.17
N GLY A 259 15.91 -11.87 14.45
CA GLY A 259 15.13 -13.07 14.74
C GLY A 259 13.77 -13.19 14.03
N ALA A 260 13.44 -12.27 13.10
CA ALA A 260 12.12 -12.19 12.49
C ALA A 260 11.69 -13.42 11.67
N SER A 261 10.36 -13.64 11.61
CA SER A 261 9.70 -14.66 10.78
C SER A 261 8.50 -14.07 10.04
N TYR A 262 8.41 -14.25 8.72
CA TYR A 262 7.33 -13.68 7.89
C TYR A 262 6.90 -14.58 6.72
N VAL A 263 5.71 -14.33 6.19
CA VAL A 263 5.17 -14.92 4.96
C VAL A 263 4.71 -13.81 4.03
N PHE A 264 5.20 -13.81 2.79
CA PHE A 264 4.92 -12.80 1.77
C PHE A 264 4.33 -13.49 0.54
N ARG A 265 3.01 -13.42 0.37
CA ARG A 265 2.28 -14.22 -0.63
C ARG A 265 1.19 -13.48 -1.39
N HIS A 266 0.93 -13.86 -2.64
CA HIS A 266 -0.15 -13.28 -3.47
C HIS A 266 -0.12 -11.74 -3.61
N ASN A 267 0.95 -11.08 -3.18
CA ASN A 267 1.05 -9.64 -3.24
C ASN A 267 1.38 -9.21 -4.68
N THR A 268 1.09 -7.95 -5.00
CA THR A 268 1.54 -7.36 -6.26
C THR A 268 2.66 -6.34 -6.03
N VAL A 269 3.87 -6.58 -6.55
CA VAL A 269 5.11 -6.18 -5.87
C VAL A 269 6.02 -5.45 -6.86
N ALA A 270 5.90 -4.12 -6.91
CA ALA A 270 6.24 -3.28 -8.06
C ALA A 270 7.30 -2.16 -7.89
N ALA A 271 8.00 -1.67 -8.90
CA ALA A 271 9.39 -1.25 -8.73
C ALA A 271 9.82 -0.03 -9.60
N THR A 272 10.79 0.77 -9.16
CA THR A 272 10.92 2.22 -9.32
C THR A 272 12.36 2.69 -9.62
N ASP A 273 12.66 3.85 -10.24
CA ASP A 273 13.97 4.35 -10.74
C ASP A 273 15.36 4.02 -10.15
N ALA A 274 15.95 4.94 -9.39
CA ALA A 274 17.29 5.15 -8.88
C ALA A 274 17.76 4.35 -7.63
N THR A 275 17.03 4.34 -6.51
CA THR A 275 17.36 3.63 -5.24
C THR A 275 17.24 2.13 -5.36
N LYS A 276 16.77 1.69 -6.51
CA LYS A 276 17.06 0.42 -7.16
C LYS A 276 18.43 -0.15 -6.96
N ASP A 277 19.43 0.57 -6.46
CA ASP A 277 20.73 0.03 -6.09
C ASP A 277 20.69 -1.11 -5.05
N PHE A 278 19.51 -1.62 -4.75
CA PHE A 278 19.22 -2.76 -3.90
C PHE A 278 17.99 -3.65 -4.62
N TYR A 279 17.24 -4.82 -4.47
CA TYR A 279 16.66 -6.06 -3.69
C TYR A 279 15.38 -6.11 -2.80
N MET A 280 14.35 -6.82 -3.31
CA MET A 280 12.90 -6.58 -3.21
C MET A 280 12.15 -7.21 -2.04
N THR A 281 12.75 -8.18 -1.40
CA THR A 281 12.07 -9.01 -0.43
C THR A 281 13.24 -9.48 0.39
N ASP A 282 13.54 -8.67 1.41
CA ASP A 282 14.83 -8.67 2.04
C ASP A 282 14.81 -9.54 3.28
N VAL A 283 15.73 -10.48 3.28
CA VAL A 283 16.00 -11.40 4.36
C VAL A 283 17.42 -11.10 4.82
N GLN A 284 17.55 -10.10 5.70
CA GLN A 284 18.85 -9.70 6.21
C GLN A 284 19.52 -10.88 6.92
N GLY A 285 20.82 -11.08 6.67
CA GLY A 285 21.69 -11.82 7.58
C GLY A 285 22.09 -10.97 8.78
N LEU A 286 23.11 -11.40 9.52
CA LEU A 286 23.58 -10.69 10.71
C LEU A 286 24.25 -9.36 10.33
N SER A 287 23.79 -8.25 10.93
CA SER A 287 24.30 -6.91 10.65
C SER A 287 24.66 -6.16 11.96
N SER A 288 23.85 -5.17 12.36
CA SER A 288 23.99 -4.43 13.63
C SER A 288 23.04 -4.91 14.74
N ALA A 289 22.18 -5.88 14.43
CA ALA A 289 21.26 -6.54 15.35
C ALA A 289 21.92 -7.74 16.07
N THR A 290 21.25 -8.30 17.08
CA THR A 290 21.69 -9.53 17.77
C THR A 290 21.67 -10.74 16.83
N HIS A 291 20.75 -10.75 15.87
CA HIS A 291 20.54 -11.81 14.90
C HIS A 291 20.15 -11.27 13.52
N GLY A 292 20.34 -12.09 12.49
CA GLY A 292 19.71 -11.89 11.18
C GLY A 292 18.22 -12.23 11.19
N THR A 293 17.64 -12.48 10.02
CA THR A 293 16.28 -13.02 9.85
C THR A 293 16.26 -14.49 10.26
N ARG A 294 15.24 -14.94 11.00
CA ARG A 294 15.12 -16.37 11.29
C ARG A 294 14.50 -17.14 10.13
N SER A 295 13.34 -16.74 9.62
CA SER A 295 12.66 -17.53 8.58
C SER A 295 11.70 -16.77 7.66
N TYR A 296 11.45 -17.33 6.48
CA TYR A 296 10.62 -16.68 5.45
C TYR A 296 9.90 -17.68 4.52
N GLU A 297 8.72 -17.31 4.06
CA GLU A 297 7.98 -18.00 2.98
C GLU A 297 7.54 -16.98 1.93
N ILE A 298 8.00 -17.11 0.68
CA ILE A 298 7.79 -16.08 -0.35
C ILE A 298 7.16 -16.72 -1.59
N TYR A 299 5.86 -16.57 -1.82
CA TYR A 299 5.19 -17.32 -2.89
C TYR A 299 3.98 -16.70 -3.59
N ALA A 300 3.76 -17.11 -4.84
CA ALA A 300 2.65 -16.64 -5.68
C ALA A 300 2.54 -15.11 -5.83
N ASN A 301 3.62 -14.36 -5.53
CA ASN A 301 3.63 -12.91 -5.72
C ASN A 301 3.75 -12.58 -7.20
N THR A 302 3.00 -11.56 -7.61
CA THR A 302 3.08 -11.00 -8.96
C THR A 302 3.90 -9.74 -8.87
N TYR A 303 4.93 -9.64 -9.68
CA TYR A 303 6.17 -8.94 -9.29
C TYR A 303 6.40 -7.92 -10.45
N GLN A 304 6.72 -6.62 -10.22
CA GLN A 304 6.47 -5.51 -11.20
C GLN A 304 7.47 -4.20 -11.37
N ALA A 305 8.71 -3.81 -11.95
CA ALA A 305 9.97 -4.08 -12.93
C ALA A 305 10.03 -4.56 -14.56
N SER A 306 9.52 -4.24 -15.89
CA SER A 306 8.80 -3.26 -16.96
C SER A 306 8.42 -1.70 -16.93
N GLY A 307 9.14 -0.76 -17.58
CA GLY A 307 9.34 0.68 -17.18
C GLY A 307 10.66 1.31 -16.55
N LEU A 308 11.78 0.61 -16.29
CA LEU A 308 13.17 0.92 -15.88
C LEU A 308 13.89 1.54 -17.09
N SER A 309 14.85 2.39 -16.77
CA SER A 309 16.18 2.37 -17.36
C SER A 309 16.93 1.08 -16.91
N GLY A 310 17.23 0.05 -17.79
CA GLY A 310 18.49 -0.85 -17.99
C GLY A 310 18.73 -2.41 -17.76
N LEU A 311 19.73 -3.09 -17.06
CA LEU A 311 19.80 -4.49 -16.36
C LEU A 311 20.93 -4.75 -15.21
N ALA A 312 20.86 -5.56 -14.07
CA ALA A 312 21.63 -5.52 -12.70
C ALA A 312 22.11 -6.78 -11.75
N ARG A 313 22.00 -6.73 -10.36
CA ARG A 313 22.08 -7.80 -9.24
C ARG A 313 20.86 -8.74 -8.87
N THR A 314 19.69 -8.44 -8.22
CA THR A 314 18.62 -9.41 -7.72
C THR A 314 17.11 -8.95 -7.62
N ALA A 315 16.15 -9.87 -7.43
CA ALA A 315 14.81 -9.62 -6.85
C ALA A 315 14.60 -10.09 -5.40
N ILE A 316 14.33 -11.38 -5.11
CA ILE A 316 14.26 -11.86 -3.71
C ILE A 316 15.70 -12.06 -3.21
N GLY A 317 16.11 -11.31 -2.19
CA GLY A 317 17.49 -11.31 -1.73
C GLY A 317 17.63 -11.89 -0.33
N ILE A 318 18.54 -12.86 -0.21
CA ILE A 318 18.74 -13.66 0.98
C ILE A 318 20.18 -13.49 1.46
N ASP A 319 20.40 -12.76 2.56
CA ASP A 319 21.69 -12.64 3.24
C ASP A 319 21.83 -13.57 4.46
N GLY A 320 20.74 -14.22 4.89
CA GLY A 320 20.73 -15.19 5.99
C GLY A 320 19.39 -15.93 6.17
N GLY A 321 19.26 -16.73 7.23
CA GLY A 321 18.02 -17.42 7.60
C GLY A 321 17.58 -18.56 6.68
N ASP A 322 16.48 -19.24 7.04
CA ASP A 322 15.98 -20.44 6.35
C ASP A 322 14.54 -20.25 5.83
N GLY A 323 14.22 -20.76 4.64
CA GLY A 323 12.91 -20.46 4.04
C GLY A 323 12.56 -21.21 2.75
N VAL A 324 11.44 -20.79 2.14
CA VAL A 324 10.91 -21.33 0.88
C VAL A 324 10.53 -20.20 -0.09
N ILE A 325 10.75 -20.42 -1.38
CA ILE A 325 10.44 -19.46 -2.45
C ILE A 325 9.79 -20.18 -3.64
N PHE A 326 8.49 -19.97 -3.90
CA PHE A 326 7.81 -20.73 -4.96
C PHE A 326 6.65 -20.05 -5.69
N ASN A 327 6.38 -20.49 -6.92
CA ASN A 327 5.26 -20.04 -7.76
C ASN A 327 5.16 -18.52 -8.01
N ASN A 328 6.22 -17.75 -7.74
CA ASN A 328 6.24 -16.31 -7.99
C ASN A 328 6.34 -16.02 -9.50
N VAL A 329 5.63 -15.00 -10.00
CA VAL A 329 5.62 -14.64 -11.43
C VAL A 329 6.77 -13.69 -11.72
N ILE A 330 7.86 -14.26 -12.26
CA ILE A 330 9.19 -13.65 -12.36
C ILE A 330 9.76 -13.62 -13.84
N PRO A 331 9.00 -13.23 -14.91
CA PRO A 331 9.48 -13.12 -16.31
C PRO A 331 10.81 -12.38 -16.68
N ALA A 332 10.99 -12.10 -17.97
CA ALA A 332 12.21 -12.43 -18.68
C ALA A 332 13.47 -11.58 -18.50
N SER A 333 13.51 -10.62 -17.58
CA SER A 333 14.75 -9.88 -17.32
C SER A 333 15.16 -9.82 -15.87
N ILE A 334 14.49 -10.52 -14.95
CA ILE A 334 14.95 -10.59 -13.54
C ILE A 334 16.40 -11.03 -13.50
N SER A 335 17.16 -10.68 -12.48
CA SER A 335 18.55 -11.17 -12.44
C SER A 335 18.54 -12.60 -11.93
N ARG A 336 18.31 -12.57 -10.63
CA ARG A 336 18.36 -13.58 -9.63
C ARG A 336 16.96 -13.37 -9.09
N GLY A 337 15.99 -14.09 -9.63
CA GLY A 337 14.65 -14.15 -9.05
C GLY A 337 14.77 -14.45 -7.55
N VAL A 338 15.78 -15.26 -7.22
CA VAL A 338 16.42 -15.35 -5.90
C VAL A 338 17.92 -15.11 -6.02
N GLU A 339 18.48 -14.24 -5.17
CA GLU A 339 19.93 -14.25 -4.88
C GLU A 339 20.20 -14.75 -3.47
N ILE A 340 21.28 -15.51 -3.39
CA ILE A 340 21.91 -15.94 -2.16
C ILE A 340 23.21 -15.14 -1.98
N SER A 341 23.28 -14.44 -0.85
CA SER A 341 24.34 -13.53 -0.43
C SER A 341 24.63 -13.80 1.06
N THR A 342 25.53 -13.05 1.68
CA THR A 342 25.94 -13.26 3.09
C THR A 342 26.28 -11.93 3.75
N SER A 343 25.63 -11.62 4.87
CA SER A 343 26.04 -10.52 5.76
C SER A 343 26.53 -11.04 7.13
N GLY A 344 27.38 -10.25 7.80
CA GLY A 344 27.97 -10.59 9.10
C GLY A 344 29.20 -11.51 9.05
N PHE A 345 29.58 -12.02 7.87
CA PHE A 345 30.81 -12.78 7.69
C PHE A 345 31.36 -12.71 6.25
N THR A 346 32.68 -12.85 6.12
CA THR A 346 33.37 -12.90 4.82
C THR A 346 33.13 -14.23 4.13
N CYS A 347 32.89 -14.19 2.82
CA CYS A 347 32.72 -15.38 2.01
C CYS A 347 33.94 -16.33 2.09
N GLY A 348 33.69 -17.64 2.12
CA GLY A 348 34.70 -18.67 2.36
C GLY A 348 34.81 -19.11 3.83
N LYS A 349 34.30 -18.29 4.78
CA LYS A 349 34.07 -18.77 6.15
C LYS A 349 32.85 -19.68 6.17
N TYR A 350 33.01 -20.93 6.61
CA TYR A 350 31.92 -21.88 6.82
C TYR A 350 32.10 -22.61 8.17
N PRO A 351 31.08 -22.64 9.05
CA PRO A 351 29.84 -21.88 8.96
C PRO A 351 30.05 -20.39 9.27
N GLY A 352 29.31 -19.54 8.56
CA GLY A 352 29.01 -18.17 8.95
C GLY A 352 27.94 -18.10 10.04
N ALA A 353 27.87 -16.94 10.71
CA ALA A 353 26.79 -16.62 11.64
C ALA A 353 25.50 -16.36 10.86
N ASP A 354 24.37 -16.88 11.34
CA ASP A 354 23.01 -16.74 10.80
C ASP A 354 22.84 -16.99 9.28
N GLN A 355 23.81 -17.66 8.66
CA GLN A 355 23.81 -18.00 7.24
C GLN A 355 22.60 -18.88 6.86
N VAL A 356 22.28 -18.88 5.56
CA VAL A 356 21.35 -19.84 4.95
C VAL A 356 21.83 -21.28 5.17
N ARG A 357 20.93 -22.17 5.60
CA ARG A 357 21.19 -23.62 5.77
C ARG A 357 20.04 -24.52 5.26
N SER A 358 18.83 -23.97 5.07
CA SER A 358 17.62 -24.67 4.60
C SER A 358 16.81 -23.80 3.62
N LEU A 359 17.47 -23.39 2.54
CA LEU A 359 16.96 -22.82 1.27
C LEU A 359 16.11 -23.74 0.36
N TYR A 360 14.81 -23.55 0.10
CA TYR A 360 14.11 -24.35 -0.95
C TYR A 360 13.39 -23.48 -2.00
N ILE A 361 13.63 -23.75 -3.28
CA ILE A 361 13.16 -22.92 -4.40
C ILE A 361 12.55 -23.80 -5.51
N TRP A 362 11.27 -23.60 -5.87
CA TRP A 362 10.62 -24.38 -6.95
C TRP A 362 9.48 -23.61 -7.64
N GLY A 363 9.08 -24.01 -8.85
CA GLY A 363 7.82 -23.55 -9.50
C GLY A 363 7.71 -22.05 -9.85
N ASN A 364 8.70 -21.22 -9.51
CA ASN A 364 8.73 -19.80 -9.90
C ASN A 364 8.84 -19.67 -11.42
N THR A 365 8.01 -18.84 -12.04
CA THR A 365 8.08 -18.54 -13.48
C THR A 365 9.20 -17.53 -13.71
N ILE A 366 10.46 -17.96 -13.59
CA ILE A 366 11.64 -17.12 -13.79
C ILE A 366 11.97 -17.06 -15.28
N GLY A 367 11.62 -15.95 -15.93
CA GLY A 367 11.80 -15.83 -17.38
C GLY A 367 13.24 -15.52 -17.79
N ASN A 368 14.06 -14.93 -16.90
CA ASN A 368 15.47 -14.73 -17.22
C ASN A 368 16.28 -15.94 -16.78
N THR A 369 16.80 -16.68 -17.75
CA THR A 369 17.60 -17.87 -17.51
C THR A 369 19.10 -17.60 -17.55
N SER A 370 19.53 -16.33 -17.62
CA SER A 370 20.94 -15.93 -17.81
C SER A 370 21.88 -16.28 -16.65
N TYR A 371 21.33 -16.56 -15.47
CA TYR A 371 22.08 -17.17 -14.37
C TYR A 371 21.81 -18.66 -14.29
N ALA A 372 22.88 -19.44 -14.09
CA ALA A 372 22.84 -20.89 -14.02
C ALA A 372 21.78 -21.37 -13.02
N SER A 373 21.07 -22.44 -13.39
CA SER A 373 19.89 -22.93 -12.65
C SER A 373 18.64 -22.04 -12.72
N GLY A 374 18.46 -21.29 -13.80
CA GLY A 374 17.19 -20.68 -14.16
C GLY A 374 16.91 -19.33 -13.48
N GLY A 375 17.90 -18.43 -13.49
CA GLY A 375 17.73 -17.09 -12.91
C GLY A 375 17.80 -17.09 -11.38
N ILE A 376 18.66 -17.92 -10.82
CA ILE A 376 19.07 -17.90 -9.41
C ILE A 376 20.58 -17.67 -9.43
N ALA A 377 21.12 -16.81 -8.56
CA ALA A 377 22.57 -16.80 -8.37
C ALA A 377 22.97 -16.67 -6.92
N ASN A 378 24.24 -16.93 -6.70
CA ASN A 378 24.83 -17.15 -5.41
C ASN A 378 26.20 -16.47 -5.41
N ASN A 379 26.32 -15.39 -4.64
CA ASN A 379 27.57 -14.63 -4.55
C ASN A 379 28.60 -15.30 -3.63
N CYS A 380 28.21 -16.31 -2.85
CA CYS A 380 29.10 -17.02 -1.95
C CYS A 380 28.97 -18.56 -2.00
N PRO A 381 29.29 -19.19 -3.14
CA PRO A 381 29.16 -20.63 -3.34
C PRO A 381 30.04 -21.49 -2.41
N SER A 382 31.05 -20.92 -1.77
CA SER A 382 31.89 -21.62 -0.79
C SER A 382 31.20 -21.75 0.58
N SER A 383 30.52 -20.70 1.07
CA SER A 383 29.81 -20.71 2.36
C SER A 383 28.35 -21.15 2.25
N VAL A 384 27.70 -20.98 1.11
CA VAL A 384 26.32 -21.43 0.87
C VAL A 384 26.27 -22.19 -0.45
N ALA A 385 26.01 -23.49 -0.44
CA ALA A 385 26.18 -24.37 -1.60
C ALA A 385 24.88 -25.08 -2.02
N LEU A 386 24.74 -25.27 -3.33
CA LEU A 386 23.62 -26.00 -3.94
C LEU A 386 23.65 -27.47 -3.47
N ASN A 387 22.48 -27.99 -3.11
CA ASN A 387 22.26 -29.31 -2.54
C ASN A 387 22.95 -29.56 -1.17
N ARG A 388 23.43 -28.50 -0.50
CA ARG A 388 23.93 -28.52 0.89
C ARG A 388 23.11 -27.59 1.78
N ASP A 389 23.05 -26.31 1.39
CA ASP A 389 22.39 -25.24 2.15
C ASP A 389 21.14 -24.69 1.44
N TYR A 390 21.09 -24.82 0.10
CA TYR A 390 19.88 -24.52 -0.69
C TYR A 390 19.62 -25.56 -1.78
N PHE A 391 18.35 -25.72 -2.14
CA PHE A 391 17.81 -26.81 -2.94
C PHE A 391 16.82 -26.27 -3.98
N LEU A 392 16.84 -26.81 -5.19
CA LEU A 392 15.96 -26.41 -6.30
C LEU A 392 14.78 -27.37 -6.48
N THR A 393 14.24 -27.81 -5.35
CA THR A 393 13.19 -28.81 -5.22
C THR A 393 12.14 -28.35 -4.21
N THR A 394 11.00 -29.05 -4.17
CA THR A 394 10.03 -28.91 -3.10
C THR A 394 10.63 -29.31 -1.75
N ARG A 395 10.34 -28.54 -0.71
CA ARG A 395 10.72 -28.90 0.67
C ARG A 395 9.85 -30.05 1.17
N ALA A 396 10.45 -31.21 1.44
CA ALA A 396 9.72 -32.38 1.94
C ALA A 396 8.99 -32.05 3.26
N GLY A 397 7.73 -32.47 3.38
CA GLY A 397 6.88 -32.21 4.55
C GLY A 397 6.41 -30.76 4.74
N TYR A 398 6.85 -29.80 3.92
CA TYR A 398 6.33 -28.43 3.97
C TYR A 398 4.95 -28.35 3.30
N THR A 399 3.99 -27.76 4.01
CA THR A 399 2.70 -27.33 3.49
C THR A 399 2.54 -25.84 3.79
N PRO A 400 2.18 -24.99 2.82
CA PRO A 400 1.91 -23.58 3.10
C PRO A 400 0.74 -23.42 4.07
N TYR A 401 0.85 -22.49 5.03
CA TYR A 401 -0.25 -22.20 5.95
C TYR A 401 -1.50 -21.70 5.20
N ALA A 402 -2.69 -21.92 5.76
CA ALA A 402 -3.97 -21.63 5.09
C ALA A 402 -4.03 -20.23 4.44
N TYR A 403 -4.45 -20.17 3.19
CA TYR A 403 -4.66 -18.95 2.40
C TYR A 403 -6.14 -18.87 1.92
N PRO A 404 -6.81 -17.70 2.02
CA PRO A 404 -6.41 -16.51 2.76
C PRO A 404 -6.12 -16.78 4.25
N HIS A 405 -5.31 -15.94 4.88
CA HIS A 405 -4.90 -16.15 6.27
C HIS A 405 -6.16 -16.12 7.18
N PRO A 406 -6.38 -17.10 8.08
CA PRO A 406 -7.63 -17.19 8.85
C PRO A 406 -7.98 -15.92 9.65
N ALA A 407 -6.99 -15.14 10.10
CA ALA A 407 -7.25 -13.86 10.77
C ALA A 407 -7.77 -12.74 9.84
N ARG A 408 -7.68 -12.87 8.52
CA ARG A 408 -8.28 -11.92 7.55
C ARG A 408 -9.81 -11.96 7.56
N ALA A 409 -10.41 -13.06 8.03
CA ALA A 409 -11.85 -13.11 8.24
C ALA A 409 -12.29 -11.99 9.19
N VAL A 410 -13.18 -11.12 8.71
CA VAL A 410 -13.89 -10.15 9.53
C VAL A 410 -14.97 -10.91 10.28
N ALA A 411 -14.93 -10.88 11.62
CA ALA A 411 -15.99 -11.44 12.44
C ALA A 411 -17.25 -10.56 12.29
N SER A 412 -18.14 -10.96 11.39
CA SER A 412 -19.50 -10.42 11.31
C SER A 412 -20.41 -11.21 12.26
N PRO A 413 -21.30 -10.59 13.04
CA PRO A 413 -22.15 -11.33 13.97
C PRO A 413 -23.27 -12.06 13.21
N GLY A 414 -23.31 -13.38 13.32
CA GLY A 414 -24.24 -14.23 12.60
C GLY A 414 -25.67 -14.22 13.18
N PRO A 415 -26.72 -14.22 12.34
CA PRO A 415 -28.10 -14.43 12.77
C PRO A 415 -28.50 -15.93 12.79
N GLY A 416 -29.37 -16.29 13.75
CA GLY A 416 -30.37 -17.39 13.70
C GLY A 416 -30.01 -18.75 13.10
N THR A 417 -29.99 -19.79 13.94
CA THR A 417 -29.89 -21.21 13.54
C THR A 417 -31.25 -21.84 13.17
N THR A 418 -31.23 -22.76 12.21
CA THR A 418 -32.19 -23.88 12.08
C THR A 418 -31.47 -25.14 11.55
N ALA A 419 -32.06 -26.32 11.78
CA ALA A 419 -31.42 -27.63 11.59
C ALA A 419 -31.50 -28.16 10.13
N PRO A 420 -30.62 -29.10 9.71
CA PRO A 420 -30.43 -29.46 8.30
C PRO A 420 -31.42 -30.50 7.76
N ALA A 421 -31.60 -30.48 6.44
CA ALA A 421 -32.33 -31.51 5.67
C ALA A 421 -31.35 -32.55 5.06
N SER A 422 -31.89 -33.70 4.65
CA SER A 422 -31.13 -34.78 4.00
C SER A 422 -30.70 -34.43 2.57
N CYS A 423 -29.46 -34.76 2.21
CA CYS A 423 -28.93 -34.49 0.87
C CYS A 423 -29.23 -35.59 -0.15
N ASP A 424 -30.27 -35.36 -0.95
CA ASP A 424 -30.45 -36.01 -2.25
C ASP A 424 -30.78 -34.90 -3.27
N TYR A 425 -29.97 -34.77 -4.33
CA TYR A 425 -30.02 -33.64 -5.26
C TYR A 425 -29.73 -34.10 -6.69
N PRO A 426 -30.44 -33.57 -7.71
CA PRO A 426 -30.33 -34.02 -9.09
C PRO A 426 -28.98 -33.67 -9.73
N ASP A 427 -28.55 -34.45 -10.71
CA ASP A 427 -27.34 -34.13 -11.48
C ASP A 427 -27.52 -32.88 -12.35
N TYR A 428 -26.43 -32.12 -12.51
CA TYR A 428 -26.35 -30.97 -13.40
C TYR A 428 -26.44 -31.40 -14.87
N VAL A 429 -27.47 -30.92 -15.53
CA VAL A 429 -27.65 -30.98 -16.99
C VAL A 429 -27.17 -29.66 -17.61
N TRP A 430 -26.26 -29.76 -18.58
CA TRP A 430 -25.71 -28.63 -19.32
C TRP A 430 -26.80 -27.83 -20.07
N GLY A 431 -26.72 -26.50 -20.07
CA GLY A 431 -27.64 -25.63 -20.83
C GLY A 431 -29.08 -25.59 -20.32
N LYS A 432 -29.40 -26.25 -19.20
CA LYS A 432 -30.67 -26.09 -18.47
C LYS A 432 -30.56 -24.88 -17.53
N ASN A 433 -31.60 -24.07 -17.43
CA ASN A 433 -31.65 -22.96 -16.46
C ASN A 433 -31.84 -23.49 -15.02
N TYR A 434 -31.16 -22.84 -14.06
CA TYR A 434 -31.27 -23.08 -12.63
C TYR A 434 -31.55 -21.75 -11.89
N ALA A 435 -32.44 -21.78 -10.90
CA ALA A 435 -32.75 -20.64 -10.06
C ALA A 435 -31.66 -20.41 -8.99
N ALA A 436 -31.52 -19.17 -8.50
CA ALA A 436 -30.66 -18.92 -7.34
C ALA A 436 -31.17 -19.71 -6.13
N GLY A 437 -30.30 -20.50 -5.51
CA GLY A 437 -30.63 -21.44 -4.44
C GLY A 437 -30.73 -22.91 -4.87
N ASP A 438 -30.87 -23.21 -6.18
CA ASP A 438 -30.90 -24.60 -6.68
C ASP A 438 -29.58 -25.32 -6.36
N ILE A 439 -29.68 -26.55 -5.86
CA ILE A 439 -28.51 -27.42 -5.58
C ILE A 439 -28.51 -28.57 -6.59
N VAL A 440 -27.37 -28.77 -7.23
CA VAL A 440 -27.13 -29.85 -8.21
C VAL A 440 -25.88 -30.63 -7.88
N ARG A 441 -25.85 -31.91 -8.27
CA ARG A 441 -24.65 -32.74 -8.23
C ARG A 441 -23.88 -32.62 -9.55
N TYR A 442 -22.59 -32.35 -9.51
CA TYR A 442 -21.73 -32.28 -10.69
C TYR A 442 -20.34 -32.85 -10.34
N ASN A 443 -19.83 -33.77 -11.16
CA ASN A 443 -18.55 -34.47 -10.94
C ASN A 443 -18.39 -34.99 -9.49
N SER A 444 -19.44 -35.64 -8.98
CA SER A 444 -19.54 -36.21 -7.62
C SER A 444 -19.39 -35.23 -6.45
N LYS A 445 -19.56 -33.92 -6.70
CA LYS A 445 -19.67 -32.87 -5.68
C LYS A 445 -21.01 -32.15 -5.84
N PHE A 446 -21.47 -31.47 -4.79
CA PHE A 446 -22.68 -30.64 -4.86
C PHE A 446 -22.30 -29.18 -5.05
N TYR A 447 -23.12 -28.43 -5.78
CA TYR A 447 -22.96 -27.01 -6.05
C TYR A 447 -24.32 -26.31 -5.94
N GLN A 448 -24.36 -25.17 -5.27
CA GLN A 448 -25.54 -24.32 -5.15
C GLN A 448 -25.42 -23.11 -6.08
N ALA A 449 -26.48 -22.78 -6.80
CA ALA A 449 -26.55 -21.60 -7.65
C ALA A 449 -26.60 -20.33 -6.77
N SER A 450 -25.49 -19.60 -6.69
CA SER A 450 -25.37 -18.35 -5.93
C SER A 450 -26.10 -17.19 -6.60
N HIS A 451 -26.26 -17.25 -7.92
CA HIS A 451 -27.08 -16.36 -8.72
C HIS A 451 -27.84 -17.20 -9.76
N ALA A 452 -28.99 -16.70 -10.25
CA ALA A 452 -29.78 -17.42 -11.26
C ALA A 452 -28.97 -17.62 -12.55
N ASN A 453 -28.93 -18.84 -13.06
CA ASN A 453 -27.96 -19.27 -14.05
C ASN A 453 -28.64 -19.91 -15.28
N PRO A 454 -28.41 -19.40 -16.50
CA PRO A 454 -28.91 -19.99 -17.74
C PRO A 454 -28.12 -21.24 -18.22
N GLY A 455 -27.66 -22.10 -17.30
CA GLY A 455 -27.02 -23.37 -17.61
C GLY A 455 -25.51 -23.35 -17.88
N TRP A 456 -24.78 -22.39 -17.29
CA TRP A 456 -23.30 -22.36 -17.27
C TRP A 456 -22.70 -23.28 -16.20
N ASP A 457 -21.44 -23.68 -16.41
CA ASP A 457 -20.73 -24.72 -15.66
C ASP A 457 -20.36 -24.37 -14.19
N PRO A 458 -20.57 -25.30 -13.22
CA PRO A 458 -20.20 -25.12 -11.81
C PRO A 458 -18.74 -24.92 -11.44
N VAL A 459 -17.77 -25.31 -12.28
CA VAL A 459 -16.33 -25.12 -12.00
C VAL A 459 -15.66 -24.04 -12.85
N ILE A 460 -16.33 -23.53 -13.88
CA ILE A 460 -15.79 -22.44 -14.73
C ILE A 460 -16.21 -21.05 -14.20
N SER A 461 -17.41 -20.90 -13.61
CA SER A 461 -17.90 -19.61 -13.12
C SER A 461 -18.34 -19.63 -11.66
N THR A 462 -17.41 -19.26 -10.77
CA THR A 462 -17.66 -19.03 -9.33
C THR A 462 -18.56 -17.82 -9.03
N TYR A 463 -18.96 -17.07 -10.06
CA TYR A 463 -20.00 -16.04 -9.95
C TYR A 463 -21.40 -16.65 -9.85
N PHE A 464 -21.69 -17.70 -10.64
CA PHE A 464 -23.00 -18.35 -10.66
C PHE A 464 -23.15 -19.49 -9.66
N TRP A 465 -22.05 -20.16 -9.28
CA TRP A 465 -22.08 -21.34 -8.41
C TRP A 465 -21.13 -21.24 -7.22
N SER A 466 -21.52 -21.83 -6.10
CA SER A 466 -20.66 -22.09 -4.94
C SER A 466 -20.71 -23.58 -4.57
N PRO A 467 -19.60 -24.19 -4.08
CA PRO A 467 -19.63 -25.57 -3.60
C PRO A 467 -20.58 -25.75 -2.42
N TYR A 468 -21.29 -26.88 -2.39
CA TYR A 468 -22.22 -27.26 -1.32
C TYR A 468 -21.77 -28.57 -0.65
N THR A 469 -22.02 -28.72 0.64
CA THR A 469 -21.59 -29.87 1.45
C THR A 469 -22.71 -30.37 2.37
N CYS A 470 -22.65 -31.65 2.68
CA CYS A 470 -23.75 -32.43 3.23
C CYS A 470 -23.34 -33.16 4.51
N THR A 471 -24.11 -32.99 5.59
CA THR A 471 -23.67 -33.35 6.94
C THR A 471 -24.60 -34.35 7.60
N ALA A 472 -24.21 -35.63 7.60
CA ALA A 472 -24.71 -36.65 8.52
C ALA A 472 -23.66 -36.87 9.64
N GLY A 473 -24.07 -37.26 10.86
CA GLY A 473 -23.12 -37.29 12.00
C GLY A 473 -23.42 -38.27 13.14
N THR A 474 -22.35 -38.87 13.67
CA THR A 474 -22.20 -39.75 14.88
C THR A 474 -20.69 -39.94 15.15
N THR A 475 -20.11 -40.21 16.33
CA THR A 475 -20.46 -40.07 17.76
C THR A 475 -19.14 -40.24 18.56
N PRO A 476 -18.82 -39.44 19.61
CA PRO A 476 -17.47 -39.43 20.22
C PRO A 476 -17.30 -40.29 21.49
N THR A 477 -16.08 -40.82 21.72
CA THR A 477 -15.59 -41.49 22.95
C THR A 477 -14.07 -41.20 23.15
N PRO A 478 -13.48 -41.04 24.37
CA PRO A 478 -12.38 -40.06 24.54
C PRO A 478 -11.12 -40.43 25.41
N THR A 479 -10.11 -39.53 25.38
CA THR A 479 -9.12 -39.18 26.46
C THR A 479 -7.93 -40.15 26.72
N PRO A 480 -6.67 -39.70 27.03
CA PRO A 480 -6.16 -38.42 27.61
C PRO A 480 -5.25 -37.57 26.66
N THR A 481 -4.60 -36.41 26.96
CA THR A 481 -4.08 -35.68 28.18
C THR A 481 -2.67 -36.18 28.63
N PRO A 482 -1.69 -35.40 29.18
CA PRO A 482 -1.65 -34.00 29.70
C PRO A 482 -0.66 -33.03 28.99
N THR A 483 -0.48 -31.73 29.31
CA THR A 483 -1.34 -30.63 29.85
C THR A 483 -0.56 -29.30 29.78
N PRO A 484 -1.19 -28.17 29.37
CA PRO A 484 -0.86 -26.85 29.94
C PRO A 484 -2.10 -26.04 30.42
N THR A 485 -1.83 -25.03 31.26
CA THR A 485 -2.79 -24.25 32.09
C THR A 485 -3.46 -23.07 31.33
N PRO A 486 -4.68 -22.60 31.69
CA PRO A 486 -5.56 -21.83 30.76
C PRO A 486 -5.71 -20.31 31.04
N THR A 487 -6.43 -19.61 30.14
CA THR A 487 -7.08 -18.28 30.35
C THR A 487 -8.20 -18.09 29.27
N PRO A 488 -9.17 -17.14 29.37
CA PRO A 488 -10.58 -17.51 29.21
C PRO A 488 -11.43 -16.76 28.15
N THR A 489 -12.68 -17.19 28.03
CA THR A 489 -13.71 -16.88 27.00
C THR A 489 -14.35 -15.48 27.08
N PRO A 490 -14.57 -14.78 25.94
CA PRO A 490 -15.46 -13.63 25.82
C PRO A 490 -16.88 -14.00 25.28
N THR A 491 -17.90 -13.24 25.68
CA THR A 491 -19.33 -13.42 25.30
C THR A 491 -19.78 -12.34 24.29
N PRO A 492 -20.68 -12.61 23.30
CA PRO A 492 -20.91 -11.72 22.15
C PRO A 492 -22.19 -10.85 22.19
N THR A 493 -22.18 -9.69 21.52
CA THR A 493 -23.34 -8.97 20.90
C THR A 493 -22.87 -7.65 20.22
N PRO A 494 -23.71 -6.91 19.46
CA PRO A 494 -24.77 -7.32 18.53
C PRO A 494 -24.40 -6.88 17.08
N THR A 495 -25.37 -6.69 16.17
CA THR A 495 -25.14 -6.21 14.78
C THR A 495 -25.74 -4.81 14.55
N PRO A 496 -25.00 -3.83 14.00
CA PRO A 496 -25.51 -2.49 13.72
C PRO A 496 -26.15 -2.32 12.32
N THR A 497 -27.18 -1.49 12.25
CA THR A 497 -27.97 -1.10 11.05
C THR A 497 -27.26 0.00 10.21
N PRO A 498 -27.41 0.07 8.86
CA PRO A 498 -26.67 1.01 7.99
C PRO A 498 -27.36 2.38 7.74
N THR A 499 -26.75 3.24 6.87
CA THR A 499 -27.22 4.56 6.32
C THR A 499 -26.77 5.78 7.17
N PRO A 500 -26.58 7.05 6.68
CA PRO A 500 -26.70 7.69 5.33
C PRO A 500 -25.38 8.30 4.74
N PRO A 501 -25.40 8.95 3.55
CA PRO A 501 -24.22 9.58 2.88
C PRO A 501 -23.94 11.07 3.24
N VAL A 502 -22.83 11.61 2.71
CA VAL A 502 -22.20 12.92 3.06
C VAL A 502 -22.55 14.07 2.10
N THR A 503 -22.54 15.32 2.59
CA THR A 503 -22.78 16.59 1.87
C THR A 503 -21.57 17.55 1.90
N ALA A 504 -21.47 18.48 0.95
CA ALA A 504 -20.30 19.37 0.78
C ALA A 504 -20.41 20.76 1.46
N ASP A 505 -19.27 21.33 1.87
CA ASP A 505 -19.16 22.57 2.65
C ASP A 505 -19.43 23.87 1.87
N ARG A 506 -18.94 23.97 0.63
CA ARG A 506 -19.10 25.17 -0.21
C ARG A 506 -19.40 24.80 -1.65
N THR A 507 -20.65 24.97 -2.06
CA THR A 507 -21.07 24.77 -3.45
C THR A 507 -21.02 26.08 -4.23
N ALA A 508 -20.36 26.09 -5.39
CA ALA A 508 -20.43 27.20 -6.35
C ALA A 508 -21.85 27.27 -6.96
N LYS A 509 -22.33 28.46 -7.36
CA LYS A 509 -23.70 28.60 -7.90
C LYS A 509 -23.90 27.90 -9.25
N SER A 510 -22.83 27.76 -10.03
CA SER A 510 -22.79 27.03 -11.30
C SER A 510 -21.36 26.58 -11.59
N CYS A 511 -21.11 25.91 -12.71
CA CYS A 511 -19.76 25.63 -13.20
C CYS A 511 -19.05 26.84 -13.85
N SER A 512 -19.67 28.03 -13.87
CA SER A 512 -19.08 29.23 -14.50
C SER A 512 -17.79 29.65 -13.79
N TYR A 513 -16.84 30.19 -14.55
CA TYR A 513 -15.58 30.68 -13.97
C TYR A 513 -15.83 31.70 -12.85
N ALA A 514 -16.82 32.59 -13.02
CA ALA A 514 -17.15 33.61 -12.03
C ALA A 514 -17.67 33.01 -10.72
N ASP A 515 -18.58 32.03 -10.78
CA ASP A 515 -19.14 31.39 -9.59
C ASP A 515 -18.11 30.49 -8.88
N VAL A 516 -17.31 29.74 -9.64
CA VAL A 516 -16.26 28.87 -9.09
C VAL A 516 -15.13 29.71 -8.49
N SER A 517 -14.70 30.78 -9.16
CA SER A 517 -13.71 31.72 -8.60
C SER A 517 -14.23 32.42 -7.35
N ALA A 518 -15.49 32.89 -7.33
CA ALA A 518 -16.10 33.47 -6.14
C ALA A 518 -16.20 32.47 -4.97
N ALA A 519 -16.50 31.20 -5.26
CA ALA A 519 -16.52 30.14 -4.24
C ALA A 519 -15.11 29.85 -3.69
N VAL A 520 -14.09 29.75 -4.56
CA VAL A 520 -12.68 29.58 -4.18
C VAL A 520 -12.16 30.76 -3.35
N ASN A 521 -12.38 32.00 -3.82
CA ASN A 521 -11.91 33.22 -3.15
C ASN A 521 -12.55 33.44 -1.76
N THR A 522 -13.63 32.74 -1.45
CA THR A 522 -14.34 32.78 -0.16
C THR A 522 -14.27 31.44 0.60
N ALA A 523 -13.50 30.46 0.11
CA ALA A 523 -13.26 29.20 0.77
C ALA A 523 -12.06 29.31 1.73
N SER A 524 -12.20 28.74 2.93
CA SER A 524 -11.09 28.63 3.88
C SER A 524 -10.31 27.35 3.66
N LYS A 525 -9.00 27.38 3.95
CA LYS A 525 -8.12 26.21 3.92
C LYS A 525 -8.74 25.06 4.71
N GLY A 526 -8.87 23.89 4.07
CA GLY A 526 -9.55 22.70 4.58
C GLY A 526 -10.90 22.41 3.91
N MET A 527 -11.57 23.41 3.32
CA MET A 527 -12.89 23.23 2.70
C MET A 527 -12.84 22.51 1.35
N THR A 528 -13.90 21.74 1.09
CA THR A 528 -14.25 21.29 -0.26
C THR A 528 -15.09 22.34 -0.98
N VAL A 529 -14.59 22.80 -2.14
CA VAL A 529 -15.32 23.64 -3.08
C VAL A 529 -15.96 22.74 -4.13
N ALA A 530 -17.25 22.49 -3.97
CA ALA A 530 -18.06 21.69 -4.88
C ALA A 530 -18.52 22.52 -6.09
N ILE A 531 -18.17 22.08 -7.29
CA ILE A 531 -18.65 22.61 -8.57
C ILE A 531 -19.88 21.78 -8.99
N PRO A 532 -21.05 22.41 -9.23
CA PRO A 532 -22.23 21.70 -9.72
C PRO A 532 -22.02 20.97 -11.05
N ALA A 533 -22.99 20.11 -11.39
CA ALA A 533 -23.11 19.57 -12.74
C ALA A 533 -23.37 20.68 -13.78
N GLY A 534 -22.87 20.47 -15.00
CA GLY A 534 -22.96 21.40 -16.12
C GLY A 534 -21.74 21.32 -17.03
N ASP A 535 -21.85 21.90 -18.23
CA ASP A 535 -20.76 22.07 -19.18
C ASP A 535 -20.46 23.56 -19.36
N CYS A 536 -19.30 24.01 -18.90
CA CYS A 536 -18.94 25.42 -18.82
C CYS A 536 -17.64 25.74 -19.56
N SER A 537 -17.70 26.72 -20.47
CA SER A 537 -16.51 27.37 -21.02
C SER A 537 -15.95 28.40 -20.06
N TRP A 538 -14.64 28.37 -19.83
CA TRP A 538 -13.88 29.40 -19.10
C TRP A 538 -13.07 30.30 -20.07
N GLY A 539 -13.33 30.25 -21.38
CA GLY A 539 -12.68 31.16 -22.34
C GLY A 539 -11.16 30.96 -22.41
N THR A 540 -10.41 32.01 -22.03
CA THR A 540 -8.96 32.04 -21.83
C THR A 540 -8.55 32.03 -20.34
N GLN A 541 -9.50 31.98 -19.41
CA GLN A 541 -9.26 32.19 -17.98
C GLN A 541 -8.53 31.01 -17.34
N GLN A 542 -7.89 31.27 -16.20
CA GLN A 542 -7.15 30.31 -15.39
C GLN A 542 -7.64 30.44 -13.95
N LEU A 543 -8.19 29.36 -13.38
CA LEU A 543 -8.54 29.36 -11.97
C LEU A 543 -7.27 29.14 -11.15
N ASN A 544 -6.77 30.20 -10.51
CA ASN A 544 -5.75 30.09 -9.49
C ASN A 544 -6.41 29.78 -8.15
N LEU A 545 -5.89 28.79 -7.42
CA LEU A 545 -6.25 28.53 -6.04
C LEU A 545 -5.00 28.19 -5.21
N PRO A 546 -4.93 28.63 -3.94
CA PRO A 546 -3.88 28.16 -3.04
C PRO A 546 -4.10 26.67 -2.73
N ALA A 547 -3.01 25.93 -2.55
CA ALA A 547 -3.11 24.58 -2.01
C ALA A 547 -3.71 24.59 -0.60
N GLY A 548 -4.32 23.47 -0.21
CA GLY A 548 -5.13 23.36 1.00
C GLY A 548 -6.63 23.58 0.77
N LEU A 549 -7.10 23.60 -0.47
CA LEU A 549 -8.51 23.43 -0.84
C LEU A 549 -8.69 22.11 -1.60
N HIS A 550 -9.88 21.52 -1.52
CA HIS A 550 -10.30 20.43 -2.41
C HIS A 550 -11.29 20.96 -3.43
N LEU A 551 -10.89 21.02 -4.70
CA LEU A 551 -11.77 21.39 -5.81
C LEU A 551 -12.45 20.11 -6.35
N GLN A 552 -13.75 19.95 -6.12
CA GLN A 552 -14.50 18.74 -6.42
C GLN A 552 -15.64 19.04 -7.39
N GLY A 553 -15.82 18.24 -8.44
CA GLY A 553 -17.02 18.30 -9.30
C GLY A 553 -18.08 17.28 -8.90
N ALA A 554 -19.29 17.41 -9.47
CA ALA A 554 -20.42 16.52 -9.21
C ALA A 554 -20.26 15.09 -9.81
N GLY A 555 -19.14 14.82 -10.48
CA GLY A 555 -18.82 13.58 -11.19
C GLY A 555 -18.13 13.90 -12.53
N GLN A 556 -17.16 13.07 -12.94
CA GLN A 556 -16.46 13.24 -14.23
C GLN A 556 -17.39 13.19 -15.45
N ASP A 557 -18.56 12.56 -15.29
CA ASP A 557 -19.68 12.47 -16.22
C ASP A 557 -20.62 13.69 -16.20
N LYS A 558 -20.51 14.57 -15.18
CA LYS A 558 -21.50 15.60 -14.84
C LYS A 558 -20.97 17.02 -14.85
N THR A 559 -19.73 17.24 -14.41
CA THR A 559 -19.10 18.57 -14.41
C THR A 559 -18.02 18.59 -15.49
N THR A 560 -18.21 19.40 -16.53
CA THR A 560 -17.24 19.61 -17.63
C THR A 560 -16.80 21.07 -17.67
N ILE A 561 -15.49 21.29 -17.69
CA ILE A 561 -14.87 22.62 -17.81
C ILE A 561 -14.01 22.67 -19.06
N ARG A 562 -14.19 23.71 -19.89
CA ARG A 562 -13.53 23.83 -21.20
C ARG A 562 -12.69 25.08 -21.33
N ARG A 563 -11.51 24.95 -21.94
CA ARG A 563 -10.84 26.07 -22.62
C ARG A 563 -11.32 26.16 -24.07
N VAL A 564 -11.58 27.37 -24.55
CA VAL A 564 -11.92 27.65 -25.96
C VAL A 564 -11.08 28.79 -26.57
N GLY A 565 -10.35 29.54 -25.75
CA GLY A 565 -9.44 30.60 -26.21
C GLY A 565 -7.97 30.16 -26.25
N SER A 566 -7.14 30.93 -26.95
CA SER A 566 -5.68 30.72 -26.98
C SER A 566 -5.03 31.30 -25.72
N VAL A 567 -4.09 30.58 -25.09
CA VAL A 567 -3.39 30.98 -23.85
C VAL A 567 -1.90 30.67 -23.92
N PRO A 568 -1.00 31.44 -23.27
CA PRO A 568 0.44 31.19 -23.29
C PRO A 568 0.82 29.82 -22.68
N ASN A 569 2.02 29.32 -22.97
CA ASN A 569 2.51 28.03 -22.47
C ASN A 569 2.76 27.98 -20.94
N THR A 570 2.68 29.13 -20.28
CA THR A 570 2.70 29.31 -18.83
C THR A 570 1.30 29.21 -18.20
N SER A 571 0.24 29.12 -18.99
CA SER A 571 -1.14 29.03 -18.49
C SER A 571 -1.62 27.60 -18.26
N TYR A 572 -2.56 27.49 -17.31
CA TYR A 572 -3.26 26.27 -16.91
C TYR A 572 -4.76 26.55 -16.89
N LEU A 573 -5.63 25.54 -17.05
CA LEU A 573 -7.07 25.72 -16.85
C LEU A 573 -7.38 25.85 -15.35
N VAL A 574 -6.71 25.05 -14.53
CA VAL A 574 -6.67 25.14 -13.07
C VAL A 574 -5.21 25.13 -12.63
N ALA A 575 -4.78 26.10 -11.82
CA ALA A 575 -3.45 26.17 -11.24
C ALA A 575 -3.53 26.17 -9.70
N ILE A 576 -2.95 25.15 -9.07
CA ILE A 576 -2.85 25.06 -7.62
C ILE A 576 -1.44 25.46 -7.20
N ASP A 577 -1.33 26.56 -6.46
CA ASP A 577 -0.05 27.03 -5.92
C ASP A 577 0.22 26.39 -4.56
N CYS A 578 1.27 25.56 -4.50
CA CYS A 578 1.72 24.90 -3.28
C CYS A 578 2.88 25.62 -2.56
N SER A 579 3.19 26.87 -2.92
CA SER A 579 4.18 27.72 -2.22
C SER A 579 3.93 27.81 -0.70
N ASN A 580 2.66 27.74 -0.29
CA ASN A 580 2.21 27.71 1.10
C ASN A 580 2.44 26.37 1.84
N GLY A 581 3.03 25.37 1.18
CA GLY A 581 3.37 24.05 1.72
C GLY A 581 2.18 23.13 2.04
N ALA A 582 0.97 23.46 1.59
CA ALA A 582 -0.23 22.66 1.83
C ALA A 582 -0.48 21.61 0.73
N ALA A 583 -1.29 20.60 1.05
CA ALA A 583 -1.73 19.58 0.11
C ALA A 583 -2.80 20.13 -0.87
N ALA A 584 -2.62 19.87 -2.16
CA ALA A 584 -3.63 20.15 -3.18
C ALA A 584 -4.60 18.97 -3.33
N ALA A 585 -5.90 19.21 -3.56
CA ALA A 585 -6.85 18.15 -3.89
C ALA A 585 -7.79 18.55 -5.03
N PHE A 586 -7.98 17.64 -5.99
CA PHE A 586 -8.78 17.82 -7.20
C PHE A 586 -9.50 16.52 -7.54
N SER A 587 -10.83 16.53 -7.66
CA SER A 587 -11.56 15.34 -8.12
C SER A 587 -12.90 15.59 -8.83
N GLY A 588 -13.46 14.55 -9.44
CA GLY A 588 -14.87 14.49 -9.83
C GLY A 588 -15.29 15.38 -11.00
N MET A 589 -14.41 15.71 -11.95
CA MET A 589 -14.77 16.51 -13.13
C MET A 589 -14.02 16.13 -14.41
N THR A 590 -14.55 16.56 -15.55
CA THR A 590 -13.86 16.54 -16.85
C THR A 590 -13.27 17.93 -17.15
N LEU A 591 -11.96 18.00 -17.43
CA LEU A 591 -11.29 19.16 -18.02
C LEU A 591 -11.02 18.92 -19.51
N ILE A 592 -11.25 19.92 -20.36
CA ILE A 592 -11.03 19.85 -21.81
C ILE A 592 -10.23 21.08 -22.28
N GLY A 593 -9.06 20.83 -22.87
CA GLY A 593 -8.22 21.84 -23.50
C GLY A 593 -8.70 22.22 -24.90
N ASN A 594 -8.16 23.32 -25.43
CA ASN A 594 -8.64 23.90 -26.68
C ASN A 594 -8.29 23.07 -27.94
N GLY A 595 -7.38 22.10 -27.85
CA GLY A 595 -7.01 21.24 -28.98
C GLY A 595 -6.44 21.96 -30.21
N ASN A 596 -5.97 23.20 -30.07
CA ASN A 596 -5.55 24.08 -31.17
C ASN A 596 -4.02 24.33 -31.09
N GLY A 597 -3.32 24.19 -32.22
CA GLY A 597 -1.86 24.24 -32.28
C GLY A 597 -1.23 25.61 -32.11
N ALA A 598 -2.02 26.68 -32.01
CA ALA A 598 -1.49 28.03 -31.84
C ALA A 598 -0.60 28.17 -30.59
N ILE A 599 -0.98 27.56 -29.45
CA ILE A 599 -0.19 27.62 -28.20
C ILE A 599 -0.38 26.38 -27.31
N GLN A 600 0.66 26.09 -26.52
CA GLN A 600 0.87 24.98 -25.59
C GLN A 600 -0.03 25.00 -24.32
N ASP A 601 -1.35 24.80 -24.47
CA ASP A 601 -2.33 24.74 -23.37
C ASP A 601 -2.12 23.56 -22.39
N LYS A 602 -2.41 23.79 -21.10
CA LYS A 602 -2.27 22.82 -19.99
C LYS A 602 -3.55 22.74 -19.14
N GLY A 603 -3.86 21.55 -18.64
CA GLY A 603 -5.06 21.30 -17.82
C GLY A 603 -4.89 21.72 -16.36
N LEU A 604 -4.46 20.80 -15.52
CA LEU A 604 -4.20 21.03 -14.09
C LEU A 604 -2.70 21.27 -13.85
N GLY A 605 -2.35 22.42 -13.31
CA GLY A 605 -1.01 22.74 -12.82
C GLY A 605 -0.88 22.52 -11.31
N LEU A 606 0.12 21.76 -10.90
CA LEU A 606 0.54 21.54 -9.51
C LEU A 606 1.92 22.16 -9.34
N LEU A 607 1.95 23.41 -8.86
CA LEU A 607 3.06 24.34 -9.04
C LEU A 607 3.85 24.60 -7.75
N ASN A 608 5.05 25.16 -7.89
CA ASN A 608 5.91 25.60 -6.80
C ASN A 608 6.23 24.49 -5.77
N GLY A 609 6.40 23.25 -6.25
CA GLY A 609 6.80 22.13 -5.40
C GLY A 609 5.67 21.48 -4.60
N CYS A 610 4.51 21.28 -5.23
CA CYS A 610 3.39 20.58 -4.62
C CYS A 610 3.78 19.25 -3.97
N ARG A 611 3.39 19.08 -2.72
CA ARG A 611 3.58 17.87 -1.92
C ARG A 611 2.25 17.36 -1.41
N ASP A 612 2.13 16.04 -1.32
CA ASP A 612 1.02 15.33 -0.72
C ASP A 612 -0.33 15.63 -1.41
N PHE A 613 -0.29 15.87 -2.73
CA PHE A 613 -1.47 16.20 -3.52
C PHE A 613 -2.33 14.99 -3.93
N ARG A 614 -3.62 15.23 -4.20
CA ARG A 614 -4.59 14.24 -4.69
C ARG A 614 -5.22 14.71 -6.00
N VAL A 615 -5.11 13.93 -7.07
CA VAL A 615 -5.85 14.13 -8.33
C VAL A 615 -6.58 12.84 -8.67
N PHE A 616 -7.92 12.82 -8.63
CA PHE A 616 -8.64 11.55 -8.79
C PHE A 616 -10.05 11.63 -9.36
N GLY A 617 -10.56 10.49 -9.84
CA GLY A 617 -11.93 10.36 -10.34
C GLY A 617 -12.31 11.41 -11.39
N SER A 618 -11.32 11.88 -12.16
CA SER A 618 -11.43 12.99 -13.10
C SER A 618 -11.01 12.57 -14.50
N THR A 619 -11.36 13.36 -15.50
CA THR A 619 -10.99 13.11 -16.90
C THR A 619 -10.35 14.34 -17.52
N PHE A 620 -9.28 14.16 -18.31
CA PHE A 620 -8.52 15.25 -18.92
C PHE A 620 -8.34 14.99 -20.43
N LYS A 621 -8.75 15.95 -21.28
CA LYS A 621 -8.75 15.79 -22.74
C LYS A 621 -8.17 16.99 -23.48
N ASN A 622 -7.59 16.76 -24.66
CA ASN A 622 -7.24 17.78 -25.66
C ASN A 622 -6.27 18.91 -25.20
N PHE A 623 -5.49 18.71 -24.13
CA PHE A 623 -4.48 19.66 -23.66
C PHE A 623 -3.17 19.50 -24.43
N VAL A 624 -2.91 20.45 -25.35
CA VAL A 624 -1.85 20.29 -26.35
C VAL A 624 -0.41 20.36 -25.79
N PHE A 625 -0.21 20.81 -24.54
CA PHE A 625 1.04 20.58 -23.82
C PHE A 625 0.93 19.42 -22.84
N SER A 626 0.06 19.52 -21.83
CA SER A 626 -0.12 18.46 -20.82
C SER A 626 -1.47 18.53 -20.10
N ALA A 627 -2.13 17.39 -19.92
CA ALA A 627 -3.37 17.29 -19.15
C ALA A 627 -3.16 17.56 -17.64
N VAL A 628 -2.15 16.96 -17.03
CA VAL A 628 -1.65 17.34 -15.69
C VAL A 628 -0.16 17.67 -15.77
N TYR A 629 0.23 18.81 -15.19
CA TYR A 629 1.60 19.28 -15.04
C TYR A 629 1.94 19.33 -13.56
N VAL A 630 3.03 18.67 -13.16
CA VAL A 630 3.62 18.81 -11.83
C VAL A 630 5.02 19.37 -12.00
N GLY A 631 5.34 20.48 -11.34
CA GLY A 631 6.57 21.18 -11.66
C GLY A 631 7.19 22.13 -10.65
N ASP A 632 8.27 22.73 -11.14
CA ASP A 632 8.85 24.00 -10.71
C ASP A 632 9.55 24.00 -9.33
N ALA A 633 9.84 22.81 -8.77
CA ALA A 633 10.74 22.69 -7.60
C ALA A 633 11.47 21.34 -7.53
N ALA A 634 12.58 21.28 -6.78
CA ALA A 634 13.42 20.09 -6.62
C ALA A 634 12.76 18.92 -5.86
N ASN A 635 11.61 19.12 -5.23
CA ASN A 635 10.98 18.17 -4.32
C ASN A 635 9.45 18.25 -4.43
N GLN A 636 8.89 17.53 -5.40
CA GLN A 636 7.44 17.41 -5.65
C GLN A 636 6.97 16.01 -5.32
N ARG A 637 5.71 15.87 -4.90
CA ARG A 637 5.10 14.56 -4.67
C ARG A 637 3.59 14.56 -4.56
N GLY A 638 2.96 13.50 -5.03
CA GLY A 638 1.55 13.27 -4.79
C GLY A 638 0.96 12.25 -5.74
N VAL A 639 -0.35 11.99 -5.64
CA VAL A 639 -1.03 10.97 -6.46
C VAL A 639 -1.91 11.57 -7.55
N ILE A 640 -1.97 10.82 -8.63
CA ILE A 640 -2.92 10.91 -9.72
C ILE A 640 -3.53 9.51 -9.86
N TYR A 641 -4.79 9.27 -9.47
CA TYR A 641 -5.41 7.93 -9.54
C TYR A 641 -6.86 7.86 -9.98
N ASN A 642 -7.28 6.71 -10.55
CA ASN A 642 -8.64 6.50 -11.06
C ASN A 642 -9.11 7.59 -12.05
N ASN A 643 -8.19 8.22 -12.80
CA ASN A 643 -8.50 9.24 -13.81
C ASN A 643 -8.51 8.67 -15.24
N SER A 644 -9.01 9.45 -16.21
CA SER A 644 -8.86 9.15 -17.65
C SER A 644 -8.16 10.28 -18.40
N PHE A 645 -7.15 9.93 -19.22
CA PHE A 645 -6.33 10.86 -20.00
C PHE A 645 -6.46 10.55 -21.48
N ILE A 646 -7.16 11.41 -22.23
CA ILE A 646 -7.67 11.07 -23.57
C ILE A 646 -7.28 12.13 -24.60
N ASN A 647 -6.62 11.72 -25.68
CA ASN A 647 -6.40 12.51 -26.90
C ASN A 647 -5.73 13.88 -26.66
N ASN A 648 -4.74 13.96 -25.76
CA ASN A 648 -3.98 15.20 -25.54
C ASN A 648 -2.99 15.50 -26.70
N TYR A 649 -2.65 14.50 -27.53
CA TYR A 649 -1.85 14.68 -28.75
C TYR A 649 -2.70 14.70 -30.03
N SER A 650 -2.33 15.57 -30.98
CA SER A 650 -2.85 15.61 -32.35
C SER A 650 -1.70 15.47 -33.36
N ALA A 651 -1.89 14.59 -34.34
CA ALA A 651 -0.92 14.36 -35.42
C ALA A 651 -0.77 15.58 -36.36
N ASP A 652 -1.83 16.37 -36.54
CA ASP A 652 -1.84 17.58 -37.36
C ASP A 652 -1.00 18.68 -36.72
N LEU A 653 -1.02 18.76 -35.38
CA LEU A 653 -0.35 19.80 -34.60
C LEU A 653 1.08 19.42 -34.17
N ARG A 654 1.39 18.11 -34.17
CA ARG A 654 2.67 17.54 -33.72
C ARG A 654 3.13 18.05 -32.34
N ASN A 655 2.15 18.27 -31.47
CA ASN A 655 2.31 18.93 -30.18
C ASN A 655 3.01 18.05 -29.13
N LEU A 656 3.09 18.51 -27.88
CA LEU A 656 3.61 17.68 -26.78
C LEU A 656 2.54 16.71 -26.30
N GLY A 657 1.36 17.20 -25.90
CA GLY A 657 0.18 16.36 -25.71
C GLY A 657 0.35 15.25 -24.69
N TYR A 658 0.97 15.58 -23.56
CA TYR A 658 1.27 14.65 -22.49
C TYR A 658 0.03 14.36 -21.61
N GLY A 659 -0.12 13.12 -21.14
CA GLY A 659 -1.15 12.78 -20.15
C GLY A 659 -0.81 13.40 -18.80
N VAL A 660 0.31 12.97 -18.22
CA VAL A 660 0.97 13.61 -17.08
C VAL A 660 2.37 14.08 -17.52
N VAL A 661 2.85 15.20 -16.99
CA VAL A 661 4.26 15.59 -17.08
C VAL A 661 4.80 15.99 -15.72
N VAL A 662 6.03 15.54 -15.43
CA VAL A 662 6.72 15.80 -14.16
C VAL A 662 8.06 16.44 -14.45
N TYR A 663 8.22 17.72 -14.14
CA TYR A 663 9.48 18.45 -14.31
C TYR A 663 10.08 18.79 -12.95
N GLY A 664 11.29 18.31 -12.66
CA GLY A 664 12.00 18.68 -11.43
C GLY A 664 12.42 20.15 -11.40
N GLY A 665 13.13 20.53 -10.33
CA GLY A 665 13.65 21.89 -10.14
C GLY A 665 15.09 22.12 -10.61
N GLY A 666 15.63 21.27 -11.49
CA GLY A 666 17.03 21.34 -11.95
C GLY A 666 18.07 20.88 -10.94
N ALA A 667 17.66 20.58 -9.70
CA ALA A 667 18.47 19.83 -8.75
C ALA A 667 18.70 18.40 -9.28
N TRP A 668 19.86 17.85 -8.99
CA TRP A 668 20.16 16.44 -9.21
C TRP A 668 20.29 15.77 -7.84
N PRO A 669 19.17 15.35 -7.22
CA PRO A 669 19.24 14.75 -5.90
C PRO A 669 20.09 13.48 -5.94
N ALA A 670 20.53 13.05 -4.76
CA ALA A 670 21.09 11.72 -4.62
C ALA A 670 20.10 10.71 -5.22
N LEU A 671 20.62 9.60 -5.72
CA LEU A 671 19.88 8.57 -6.44
C LEU A 671 18.69 8.12 -5.55
N GLU A 672 17.48 8.66 -5.81
CA GLU A 672 16.28 8.65 -4.94
C GLU A 672 15.01 8.17 -5.68
N LEU A 673 14.25 7.30 -5.01
CA LEU A 673 12.97 6.66 -5.32
C LEU A 673 12.48 5.97 -4.08
N GLY A 674 11.28 5.41 -4.24
CA GLY A 674 10.86 4.43 -3.27
C GLY A 674 10.73 5.13 -1.94
N SER A 675 10.61 6.44 -2.04
CA SER A 675 10.81 7.59 -1.21
C SER A 675 9.76 8.56 -1.71
N ALA A 676 8.84 9.00 -0.88
CA ALA A 676 7.70 9.74 -1.39
C ALA A 676 8.02 11.07 -2.06
N ASN A 677 9.27 11.48 -2.25
CA ASN A 677 9.72 12.54 -3.15
C ASN A 677 9.59 12.16 -4.64
N ALA A 678 8.48 11.50 -5.02
CA ALA A 678 8.12 11.09 -6.36
C ALA A 678 6.65 11.45 -6.67
N VAL A 679 6.33 11.65 -7.96
CA VAL A 679 4.97 11.97 -8.42
C VAL A 679 4.26 10.72 -8.96
N PHE A 680 3.26 10.23 -8.25
CA PHE A 680 2.59 8.97 -8.52
C PHE A 680 1.40 9.07 -9.46
N VAL A 681 1.28 8.11 -10.38
CA VAL A 681 0.22 8.00 -11.37
C VAL A 681 -0.27 6.56 -11.39
N GLU A 682 -1.41 6.25 -10.79
CA GLU A 682 -1.88 4.86 -10.66
C GLU A 682 -3.36 4.54 -10.93
N ASN A 683 -3.67 3.36 -11.46
CA ASN A 683 -5.04 2.97 -11.86
C ASN A 683 -5.77 3.99 -12.74
N ASN A 684 -5.04 4.75 -13.53
CA ASN A 684 -5.63 5.63 -14.53
C ASN A 684 -5.77 4.89 -15.86
N SER A 685 -6.67 5.39 -16.71
CA SER A 685 -6.81 4.97 -18.10
C SER A 685 -6.20 6.03 -19.03
N PHE A 686 -5.40 5.60 -19.99
CA PHE A 686 -4.64 6.47 -20.89
C PHE A 686 -4.88 6.06 -22.35
N SER A 687 -5.20 7.02 -23.22
CA SER A 687 -5.34 6.81 -24.66
C SER A 687 -5.02 8.08 -25.45
N GLY A 688 -4.34 7.96 -26.59
CA GLY A 688 -4.13 9.09 -27.52
C GLY A 688 -3.26 10.24 -26.99
N ASN A 689 -2.41 9.98 -26.01
CA ASN A 689 -1.39 10.93 -25.55
C ASN A 689 -0.04 10.52 -26.18
N ARG A 690 0.78 11.50 -26.57
CA ARG A 690 2.11 11.25 -27.18
C ARG A 690 3.01 10.46 -26.24
N HIS A 691 3.05 10.96 -25.01
CA HIS A 691 3.62 10.30 -23.84
C HIS A 691 2.51 10.34 -22.77
N ASN A 692 2.08 9.18 -22.31
CA ASN A 692 1.02 9.07 -21.30
C ASN A 692 1.53 9.55 -19.94
N ILE A 693 2.83 9.38 -19.69
CA ILE A 693 3.63 10.25 -18.82
C ILE A 693 4.99 10.56 -19.48
N ALA A 694 5.50 11.78 -19.25
CA ALA A 694 6.83 12.24 -19.61
C ALA A 694 7.50 12.98 -18.45
N SER A 695 8.83 13.13 -18.46
CA SER A 695 9.55 13.85 -17.41
C SER A 695 10.88 14.46 -17.86
N ASN A 696 11.41 15.40 -17.05
CA ASN A 696 12.68 16.09 -17.30
C ASN A 696 13.18 16.90 -16.07
N ASN A 697 14.33 17.58 -16.17
CA ASN A 697 14.81 18.60 -15.22
C ASN A 697 15.05 18.13 -13.76
N GLY A 698 15.57 16.92 -13.58
CA GLY A 698 15.78 16.32 -12.26
C GLY A 698 14.51 15.74 -11.64
N SER A 699 13.48 15.47 -12.46
CA SER A 699 12.21 14.84 -12.06
C SER A 699 12.37 13.49 -11.37
N VAL A 700 11.39 13.15 -10.52
CA VAL A 700 11.16 11.82 -9.94
C VAL A 700 9.65 11.52 -10.08
N TYR A 701 9.24 10.44 -10.75
CA TYR A 701 7.82 10.14 -11.02
C TYR A 701 7.49 8.65 -10.96
N VAL A 702 6.24 8.27 -10.80
CA VAL A 702 5.77 6.87 -10.76
C VAL A 702 4.52 6.68 -11.59
N PHE A 703 4.42 5.55 -12.28
CA PHE A 703 3.38 5.28 -13.26
C PHE A 703 2.96 3.81 -13.22
N ARG A 704 1.94 3.48 -12.43
CA ARG A 704 1.64 2.10 -12.06
C ARG A 704 0.20 1.59 -12.12
N TYR A 705 0.00 0.32 -12.43
CA TYR A 705 -1.32 -0.34 -12.46
C TYR A 705 -2.32 0.41 -13.37
N ASN A 706 -1.83 1.16 -14.36
CA ASN A 706 -2.62 1.94 -15.31
C ASN A 706 -2.96 1.10 -16.53
N LYS A 707 -4.06 1.42 -17.23
CA LYS A 707 -4.29 0.89 -18.58
C LYS A 707 -3.86 1.91 -19.61
N VAL A 708 -3.07 1.50 -20.60
CA VAL A 708 -2.46 2.40 -21.59
C VAL A 708 -2.77 1.90 -23.00
N VAL A 709 -3.33 2.76 -23.85
CA VAL A 709 -3.78 2.43 -25.19
C VAL A 709 -3.09 3.33 -26.22
N GLY A 710 -2.22 2.74 -27.05
CA GLY A 710 -1.62 3.40 -28.20
C GLY A 710 -2.66 3.64 -29.30
N THR A 711 -2.61 4.76 -30.00
CA THR A 711 -3.57 5.10 -31.08
C THR A 711 -2.84 5.64 -32.31
N ASP A 712 -3.49 5.59 -33.48
CA ASP A 712 -2.82 5.93 -34.75
C ASP A 712 -2.18 7.33 -34.78
N ALA A 713 -2.74 8.30 -34.07
CA ALA A 713 -2.15 9.63 -33.97
C ALA A 713 -0.82 9.60 -33.19
N ALA A 714 -0.74 8.82 -32.10
CA ALA A 714 0.40 8.81 -31.19
C ALA A 714 1.38 7.63 -31.40
N LYS A 715 1.20 6.83 -32.48
CA LYS A 715 1.89 5.53 -32.61
C LYS A 715 3.40 5.61 -32.83
N ASP A 716 3.91 6.72 -33.35
CA ASP A 716 5.34 6.91 -33.65
C ASP A 716 6.18 7.34 -32.42
N TYR A 717 5.57 7.33 -31.24
CA TYR A 717 6.17 7.77 -29.98
C TYR A 717 6.16 6.66 -28.92
N ALA A 718 7.00 6.83 -27.90
CA ALA A 718 6.99 5.99 -26.71
C ALA A 718 5.74 6.28 -25.87
N MET A 719 4.93 5.27 -25.56
CA MET A 719 3.71 5.47 -24.77
C MET A 719 4.02 5.97 -23.35
N THR A 720 5.19 5.68 -22.81
CA THR A 720 5.69 6.20 -21.53
C THR A 720 7.16 6.59 -21.69
N ASP A 721 7.56 7.73 -21.13
CA ASP A 721 8.82 8.38 -21.49
C ASP A 721 9.58 9.01 -20.31
N ALA A 722 10.91 9.06 -20.42
CA ALA A 722 11.78 9.87 -19.58
C ALA A 722 12.94 10.47 -20.40
N HIS A 723 13.02 11.80 -20.45
CA HIS A 723 14.06 12.53 -21.20
C HIS A 723 15.46 12.39 -20.58
N GLY A 724 16.49 12.51 -21.42
CA GLY A 724 17.85 12.91 -21.02
C GLY A 724 18.07 14.43 -21.07
N VAL A 725 19.33 14.88 -20.94
CA VAL A 725 19.65 16.32 -20.99
C VAL A 725 19.22 16.88 -22.35
N SER A 726 18.40 17.91 -22.33
CA SER A 726 17.68 18.35 -23.53
C SER A 726 17.38 19.84 -23.47
N SER A 727 16.11 20.24 -23.38
CA SER A 727 15.72 21.65 -23.16
C SER A 727 15.84 22.07 -21.68
N SER A 728 16.06 21.11 -20.78
CA SER A 728 16.20 21.34 -19.33
C SER A 728 17.66 21.23 -18.90
N PRO A 729 18.11 22.02 -17.90
CA PRO A 729 19.47 21.97 -17.36
C PRO A 729 19.96 20.58 -16.93
N ARG A 730 19.05 19.70 -16.51
CA ARG A 730 19.28 18.28 -16.20
C ARG A 730 18.30 17.39 -16.97
N GLY A 731 18.67 16.13 -17.19
CA GLY A 731 17.73 15.11 -17.68
C GLY A 731 16.72 14.70 -16.61
N SER A 732 15.94 13.65 -16.86
CA SER A 732 15.15 13.00 -15.79
C SER A 732 16.10 12.46 -14.71
N ARG A 733 15.84 12.71 -13.42
CA ARG A 733 16.63 12.04 -12.36
C ARG A 733 16.18 10.59 -12.23
N SER A 734 14.87 10.44 -12.11
CA SER A 734 14.17 9.19 -11.84
C SER A 734 12.71 9.19 -12.37
N TYR A 735 12.14 8.01 -12.53
CA TYR A 735 10.81 7.64 -13.02
C TYR A 735 10.45 6.19 -12.58
N GLU A 736 9.22 5.69 -12.62
CA GLU A 736 8.92 4.52 -11.78
C GLU A 736 7.68 3.76 -12.30
N ILE A 737 7.81 2.96 -13.36
CA ILE A 737 6.70 2.61 -14.28
C ILE A 737 6.35 1.10 -14.24
N TYR A 738 5.13 0.60 -13.92
CA TYR A 738 4.82 -0.88 -13.80
C TYR A 738 3.34 -1.31 -13.69
N ASN A 739 3.01 -2.62 -13.68
CA ASN A 739 1.62 -3.14 -13.61
C ASN A 739 0.70 -2.62 -14.71
N ASN A 740 1.26 -1.93 -15.69
CA ASN A 740 0.47 -1.21 -16.65
C ASN A 740 0.15 -2.14 -17.82
N ASP A 741 -1.11 -2.22 -18.20
CA ASP A 741 -1.52 -2.98 -19.37
C ASP A 741 -1.34 -2.10 -20.62
N TYR A 742 -0.27 -2.33 -21.39
CA TYR A 742 -0.04 -1.64 -22.67
C TYR A 742 -0.70 -2.41 -23.81
N SER A 743 -1.64 -1.74 -24.45
CA SER A 743 -2.40 -2.24 -25.61
C SER A 743 -2.47 -1.17 -26.68
N THR A 744 -3.12 -1.46 -27.82
CA THR A 744 -3.27 -0.50 -28.91
C THR A 744 -4.66 -0.55 -29.54
N SER A 745 -5.15 0.61 -29.98
CA SER A 745 -6.24 0.77 -30.93
C SER A 745 -5.70 1.49 -32.17
N ILE A 746 -4.97 0.75 -33.01
CA ILE A 746 -4.36 1.22 -34.27
C ILE A 746 -4.94 0.46 -35.46
N SER A 747 -5.13 1.16 -36.57
CA SER A 747 -5.68 0.63 -37.83
C SER A 747 -4.64 -0.11 -38.70
N GLY A 748 -3.35 0.14 -38.46
CA GLY A 748 -2.26 -0.55 -39.17
C GLY A 748 -0.87 -0.11 -38.74
N GLY A 749 0.12 -0.95 -39.04
CA GLY A 749 1.49 -0.80 -38.53
C GLY A 749 1.60 -1.27 -37.08
N LEU A 750 2.53 -0.67 -36.33
CA LEU A 750 2.80 -0.98 -34.93
C LEU A 750 2.94 0.32 -34.12
N GLN A 751 2.62 0.29 -32.83
CA GLN A 751 3.10 1.31 -31.89
C GLN A 751 4.62 1.18 -31.75
N ARG A 752 5.38 2.27 -31.85
CA ARG A 752 6.85 2.28 -31.77
C ARG A 752 7.37 1.60 -30.50
N SER A 753 6.97 2.09 -29.33
CA SER A 753 7.42 1.57 -28.04
C SER A 753 6.39 1.77 -26.94
N ALA A 754 6.26 0.79 -26.04
CA ALA A 754 5.46 0.95 -24.81
C ALA A 754 6.19 1.85 -23.80
N ILE A 755 7.50 1.63 -23.58
CA ILE A 755 8.35 2.54 -22.80
C ILE A 755 9.58 2.95 -23.62
N GLY A 756 9.91 4.24 -23.62
CA GLY A 756 11.08 4.81 -24.29
C GLY A 756 11.91 5.67 -23.34
N ILE A 757 13.19 5.33 -23.21
CA ILE A 757 14.10 5.87 -22.20
C ILE A 757 15.25 6.61 -22.88
N ARG A 758 15.53 7.82 -22.38
CA ARG A 758 16.51 8.73 -23.00
C ARG A 758 17.55 9.30 -22.02
N GLY A 759 17.30 9.17 -20.72
CA GLY A 759 18.18 9.56 -19.61
C GLY A 759 17.65 9.05 -18.28
N GLY A 760 18.35 9.35 -17.18
CA GLY A 760 17.97 8.88 -15.85
C GLY A 760 18.32 7.41 -15.56
N ASP A 761 18.11 7.03 -14.30
CA ASP A 761 18.67 5.82 -13.69
C ASP A 761 17.55 4.94 -13.10
N GLY A 762 16.99 3.90 -13.79
CA GLY A 762 15.56 3.52 -13.64
C GLY A 762 14.87 2.18 -13.21
N VAL A 763 13.52 2.02 -12.90
CA VAL A 763 12.70 0.75 -12.65
C VAL A 763 11.27 0.46 -13.30
N ILE A 764 11.03 -0.83 -13.73
CA ILE A 764 10.20 -1.57 -14.81
C ILE A 764 8.71 -2.12 -14.17
N PHE A 765 7.70 -3.18 -14.23
CA PHE A 765 7.42 -4.83 -14.23
C PHE A 765 5.99 -5.23 -14.48
N ASN A 766 5.87 -6.42 -15.13
CA ASN A 766 4.72 -7.24 -15.44
C ASN A 766 3.63 -6.44 -16.16
N ASN A 767 4.05 -5.37 -16.83
CA ASN A 767 3.32 -4.79 -17.93
C ASN A 767 3.21 -5.86 -19.00
N THR A 768 1.97 -6.12 -19.36
CA THR A 768 1.62 -6.70 -20.63
C THR A 768 1.87 -5.68 -21.73
N ALA A 769 2.37 -6.14 -22.88
CA ALA A 769 2.48 -5.37 -24.11
C ALA A 769 1.91 -6.24 -25.23
N THR A 770 0.89 -5.74 -25.95
CA THR A 770 0.25 -6.51 -27.02
C THR A 770 1.15 -6.67 -28.25
N ALA A 771 0.89 -7.70 -29.06
CA ALA A 771 1.68 -8.02 -30.26
C ALA A 771 1.74 -6.90 -31.33
N THR A 772 0.85 -5.92 -31.21
CA THR A 772 0.75 -4.68 -32.01
C THR A 772 1.71 -3.57 -31.58
N ILE A 773 2.49 -3.77 -30.50
CA ILE A 773 3.56 -2.87 -30.08
C ILE A 773 4.89 -3.43 -30.60
N SER A 774 5.64 -2.64 -31.36
CA SER A 774 6.92 -3.02 -31.95
C SER A 774 7.93 -3.37 -30.87
N ARG A 775 8.19 -2.44 -29.93
CA ARG A 775 9.09 -2.62 -28.80
C ARG A 775 8.31 -2.55 -27.49
N THR A 776 8.51 -3.49 -26.59
CA THR A 776 8.07 -3.27 -25.21
C THR A 776 8.89 -2.11 -24.60
N ILE A 777 10.18 -2.02 -24.93
CA ILE A 777 11.15 -1.10 -24.33
C ILE A 777 12.11 -0.57 -25.39
N GLU A 778 12.44 0.72 -25.36
CA GLU A 778 13.37 1.37 -26.26
C GLU A 778 14.37 2.21 -25.46
N LEU A 779 15.68 1.98 -25.66
CA LEU A 779 16.76 2.66 -24.92
C LEU A 779 17.59 3.51 -25.90
N MET A 780 17.75 4.80 -25.60
CA MET A 780 18.33 5.83 -26.47
C MET A 780 19.18 6.82 -25.65
N THR A 781 20.09 7.57 -26.28
CA THR A 781 20.79 8.70 -25.62
C THR A 781 20.16 10.04 -26.01
N GLU A 782 20.13 11.00 -25.08
CA GLU A 782 19.69 12.38 -25.33
C GLU A 782 20.66 13.36 -24.64
N GLY A 783 21.01 14.43 -25.35
CA GLY A 783 21.97 15.45 -24.90
C GLY A 783 23.43 15.21 -25.32
N PHE A 784 23.75 14.04 -25.90
CA PHE A 784 25.09 13.69 -26.35
C PHE A 784 25.08 12.60 -27.43
N SER A 785 26.19 12.50 -28.18
CA SER A 785 26.36 11.54 -29.27
C SER A 785 26.63 10.12 -28.77
N CYS A 786 26.08 9.14 -29.49
CA CYS A 786 26.35 7.73 -29.22
C CYS A 786 27.84 7.39 -29.40
N GLY A 787 28.41 6.66 -28.43
CA GLY A 787 29.85 6.35 -28.34
C GLY A 787 30.60 7.17 -27.29
N THR A 788 30.07 8.30 -26.82
CA THR A 788 30.62 9.02 -25.66
C THR A 788 30.23 8.30 -24.37
N TYR A 789 31.19 8.09 -23.47
CA TYR A 789 30.94 7.51 -22.14
C TYR A 789 31.88 8.12 -21.09
N ALA A 790 31.41 8.55 -19.91
CA ALA A 790 30.02 8.67 -19.50
C ALA A 790 29.41 10.01 -19.96
N GLY A 791 28.28 9.98 -20.66
CA GLY A 791 27.52 11.17 -21.05
C GLY A 791 26.85 11.90 -19.87
N PRO A 792 26.39 13.15 -20.06
CA PRO A 792 25.69 13.94 -19.03
C PRO A 792 24.29 13.38 -18.77
N ASP A 793 23.91 13.27 -17.49
CA ASP A 793 22.67 12.64 -16.96
C ASP A 793 22.15 11.38 -17.67
N GLN A 794 23.04 10.67 -18.35
CA GLN A 794 22.70 9.40 -18.99
C GLN A 794 22.31 8.38 -17.91
N ILE A 795 21.38 7.51 -18.26
CA ILE A 795 21.64 6.07 -18.40
C ILE A 795 22.99 5.59 -17.83
N ARG A 796 23.17 5.45 -16.51
CA ARG A 796 24.41 4.85 -15.92
C ARG A 796 24.09 3.76 -14.93
N SER A 797 23.18 4.08 -14.03
CA SER A 797 22.51 3.08 -13.24
C SER A 797 21.27 2.71 -14.05
N LEU A 798 21.41 1.84 -15.05
CA LEU A 798 20.36 1.37 -15.95
C LEU A 798 20.16 -0.15 -15.60
N TYR A 799 19.04 -0.64 -15.09
CA TYR A 799 18.75 -1.98 -14.56
C TYR A 799 17.43 -2.59 -15.27
N ILE A 800 16.92 -3.85 -15.39
CA ILE A 800 15.67 -4.32 -16.15
C ILE A 800 15.17 -5.66 -15.65
N TRP A 801 13.85 -5.86 -15.44
CA TRP A 801 13.24 -7.17 -15.28
C TRP A 801 11.91 -7.51 -16.04
N ASN A 802 11.45 -8.77 -15.98
CA ASN A 802 10.03 -9.20 -15.96
C ASN A 802 8.92 -8.73 -16.94
N ASN A 803 9.08 -8.89 -18.26
CA ASN A 803 8.05 -8.35 -19.18
C ASN A 803 7.46 -9.43 -20.06
N ALA A 804 6.15 -9.31 -20.32
CA ALA A 804 5.55 -10.02 -21.44
C ALA A 804 6.19 -9.48 -22.73
N ASN A 805 6.88 -10.35 -23.45
CA ASN A 805 7.60 -9.99 -24.67
C ASN A 805 6.77 -10.28 -25.91
N ASN A 806 6.86 -9.38 -26.89
CA ASN A 806 6.31 -9.61 -28.21
C ASN A 806 7.32 -10.35 -29.10
N SER A 807 7.39 -11.68 -28.95
CA SER A 807 8.31 -12.53 -29.74
C SER A 807 8.05 -12.50 -31.25
N SER A 808 6.83 -12.17 -31.69
CA SER A 808 6.43 -12.15 -33.10
C SER A 808 7.18 -11.10 -33.93
N ASN A 809 7.70 -10.05 -33.29
CA ASN A 809 8.45 -8.97 -33.96
C ASN A 809 9.98 -9.16 -33.91
N GLY A 810 10.47 -10.37 -33.61
CA GLY A 810 11.90 -10.71 -33.59
C GLY A 810 12.64 -10.34 -32.30
N TYR A 811 12.04 -9.54 -31.42
CA TYR A 811 12.63 -9.18 -30.12
C TYR A 811 12.51 -10.34 -29.11
N THR A 812 13.62 -11.02 -28.86
CA THR A 812 13.77 -11.95 -27.73
C THR A 812 14.03 -11.18 -26.43
N SER A 813 13.84 -11.85 -25.29
CA SER A 813 14.09 -11.28 -23.96
C SER A 813 13.48 -9.89 -23.71
N ASN A 814 12.18 -9.87 -23.39
CA ASN A 814 11.43 -8.71 -22.88
C ASN A 814 11.05 -7.62 -23.88
N GLY A 815 11.40 -7.73 -25.16
CA GLY A 815 11.02 -6.73 -26.15
C GLY A 815 11.85 -5.45 -26.07
N ILE A 816 13.13 -5.55 -25.70
CA ILE A 816 14.07 -4.42 -25.62
C ILE A 816 14.69 -4.14 -27.00
N ASP A 817 14.70 -2.88 -27.40
CA ASP A 817 15.65 -2.33 -28.36
C ASP A 817 16.58 -1.33 -27.66
N ASN A 818 17.84 -1.28 -28.07
CA ASN A 818 18.84 -0.33 -27.58
C ASN A 818 19.57 0.27 -28.78
N THR A 819 19.25 1.52 -29.08
CA THR A 819 19.76 2.21 -30.27
C THR A 819 21.17 2.78 -30.06
N CYS A 820 21.78 2.59 -28.88
CA CYS A 820 23.13 3.07 -28.58
C CYS A 820 23.91 2.15 -27.61
N PRO A 821 24.25 0.91 -28.01
CA PRO A 821 24.92 -0.06 -27.13
C PRO A 821 26.36 0.34 -26.70
N SER A 822 26.98 1.34 -27.34
CA SER A 822 28.33 1.82 -26.98
C SER A 822 28.31 2.76 -25.77
N SER A 823 27.36 3.70 -25.68
CA SER A 823 27.12 4.53 -24.50
C SER A 823 26.20 3.90 -23.47
N ILE A 824 25.39 2.91 -23.89
CA ILE A 824 24.44 2.16 -23.08
C ILE A 824 24.82 0.67 -23.09
N GLY A 825 25.89 0.33 -22.35
CA GLY A 825 26.57 -0.95 -22.45
C GLY A 825 25.87 -2.06 -21.66
N LEU A 826 25.68 -3.21 -22.32
CA LEU A 826 25.25 -4.46 -21.68
C LEU A 826 26.35 -4.97 -20.73
N ASN A 827 25.95 -5.47 -19.57
CA ASN A 827 26.69 -5.63 -18.31
C ASN A 827 27.52 -4.43 -17.80
N ARG A 828 27.11 -3.18 -18.10
CA ARG A 828 27.78 -1.94 -17.63
C ARG A 828 26.81 -0.86 -17.16
N ASP A 829 26.13 -0.21 -18.11
CA ASP A 829 25.03 0.68 -17.77
C ASP A 829 23.85 -0.18 -17.41
N TYR A 830 23.66 -1.28 -18.16
CA TYR A 830 22.56 -2.25 -18.21
C TYR A 830 23.14 -3.69 -18.33
N PHE A 831 22.58 -4.80 -17.81
CA PHE A 831 23.25 -6.12 -17.56
C PHE A 831 22.54 -7.36 -18.18
N LEU A 832 21.88 -8.24 -17.40
CA LEU A 832 20.83 -9.22 -17.81
C LEU A 832 19.85 -9.52 -16.62
N SER A 833 19.27 -8.47 -15.98
CA SER A 833 19.01 -8.50 -14.52
C SER A 833 18.23 -7.37 -13.72
N ALA A 834 17.65 -7.72 -12.54
CA ALA A 834 17.25 -6.95 -11.31
C ALA A 834 18.40 -6.69 -10.28
N LYS A 835 18.32 -6.05 -9.07
CA LYS A 835 19.41 -5.36 -8.23
C LYS A 835 19.56 -5.65 -6.61
N PRO A 836 20.51 -5.14 -5.72
CA PRO A 836 21.00 -5.56 -4.31
C PRO A 836 20.38 -5.44 -2.81
N GLY A 837 19.10 -5.16 -2.46
CA GLY A 837 18.43 -4.81 -1.15
C GLY A 837 17.35 -3.65 -1.08
N TYR A 838 16.62 -3.31 -2.17
CA TYR A 838 15.69 -2.19 -2.48
C TYR A 838 14.41 -2.76 -3.11
N THR A 839 13.27 -2.06 -3.07
CA THR A 839 12.00 -2.69 -3.38
C THR A 839 10.96 -1.75 -3.98
N PRO A 840 9.86 -2.30 -4.45
CA PRO A 840 8.50 -1.98 -4.07
C PRO A 840 8.20 -1.36 -2.70
N PHE A 841 7.46 -0.26 -2.79
CA PHE A 841 6.79 0.62 -1.84
C PHE A 841 5.73 -0.29 -1.32
N THR A 842 4.54 0.08 -1.67
CA THR A 842 3.34 0.00 -0.94
C THR A 842 2.39 0.37 -2.17
N TYR A 843 1.30 -0.33 -2.55
CA TYR A 843 0.27 0.06 -3.57
C TYR A 843 -1.09 -0.51 -3.17
N PRO A 844 -2.27 0.08 -3.50
CA PRO A 844 -2.56 1.46 -3.99
C PRO A 844 -2.60 2.63 -2.98
N HIS A 845 -2.47 3.89 -3.43
CA HIS A 845 -1.87 5.01 -2.66
C HIS A 845 -2.58 5.55 -1.41
N PRO A 846 -1.85 5.97 -0.36
CA PRO A 846 -2.41 6.67 0.79
C PRO A 846 -2.83 8.10 0.49
N LEU A 847 -2.45 8.68 -0.64
CA LEU A 847 -3.19 9.85 -1.12
C LEU A 847 -4.57 9.49 -1.69
N ARG A 848 -5.00 8.23 -1.52
CA ARG A 848 -6.33 7.73 -1.79
C ARG A 848 -7.21 7.71 -0.57
N ASN A 849 -6.89 7.01 0.54
CA ASN A 849 -7.80 6.99 1.71
C ASN A 849 -7.93 8.39 2.32
N ALA A 850 -8.83 9.25 1.86
CA ALA A 850 -8.72 10.69 2.13
C ALA A 850 -10.00 11.52 1.97
N GLU A 851 -11.09 10.94 1.45
CA GLU A 851 -12.47 11.49 1.49
C GLU A 851 -13.23 11.06 2.75
#